data_AF-A0A433PEC9-F1
#
_entry.id   AF-A0A433PEC9-F1
#
_cell.length_a   1.000
_cell.length_b   1.000
_cell.length_c   1.000
_cell.angle_alpha   90.00
_cell.angle_beta   90.00
_cell.angle_gamma   90.00
#
_symmetry.space_group_name_H-M   'P 1'
#
loop_
_entity.id
_entity.type
_entity.pdbx_description
1 polymer ?
#
loop_
_entity_poly.entity_id
_entity_poly.type
_entity_poly.pdbx_seq_one_letter_code
_entity_poly.pdbx_strand_id
1 'polypeptide(L)'
;MELDNDIPLHLGVSKAILDNVIFCHQEDANWPLSESSLLKKKFDEIFASTKYTRALENIKKLRKEQTIEIRVDQVLLGHLREKKEKAEKVQTELVTKYKTIKDRQARIEELKIEISEVEKETEQLMEKVNRYQEAKLALDQLTHNKKMLEEAQDHIAAHFTKFSESDEQLEKLIIERQSKLNQHVETQKELEGLKEDNTRKLSLLRDEYNNKMLERGKLEAEQEAHGRLVEGRKQLIREISQKHYFKGFESTSLFDEDIMRFISKLQTQVKKQTSQVESIKKEYRNSENELNKRLTQLNVAMRTHGGSKQNAKKRKEGDRQKIDSLTAELRKLSASQADLVVLENRFQEEEQALNDVKARLGDGKVKSKIDAKKIELKEKDDQLLQLTKEIGDLNRQTDTRAKLELKRSELKKKSEIIIKTLTSCKEEFRIRLGHDPTPETMKHEIDLLFKNNERAISSYKNDNEKKDRELSSIEARLSLAETQLQQKLKQQKDIGVKIAAECGDRDLPALLSEIEENLVDFRDQYSNIDGGGSLYEKFMKKSKDEHKCALCARSFGKQDELEIFINKATTLLRNLIDKIPGQKLQFEQNIRELEQQRDKLRAIQSQWDTLVRLKKFEIPELEHEIQEQKKKIQMVASKSEEVNASDILRWGGE
;
A
#
# COMPACT_ATOMS: atom_id res chain seq x y z
N MET A 1 -66.70 -46.19 89.61
CA MET A 1 -65.43 -45.46 89.76
C MET A 1 -65.62 -43.95 89.95
N GLU A 2 -66.86 -43.42 89.86
CA GLU A 2 -67.17 -42.01 90.15
C GLU A 2 -67.47 -41.74 91.64
N LEU A 3 -68.08 -42.70 92.37
CA LEU A 3 -68.38 -42.56 93.80
C LEU A 3 -67.13 -42.31 94.68
N ASP A 4 -66.01 -42.98 94.38
CA ASP A 4 -64.75 -42.88 95.14
C ASP A 4 -64.04 -41.52 95.02
N ASN A 5 -64.41 -40.69 94.04
CA ASN A 5 -63.88 -39.34 93.87
C ASN A 5 -64.84 -38.27 94.42
N ASP A 6 -66.15 -38.53 94.39
CA ASP A 6 -67.18 -37.57 94.86
C ASP A 6 -67.36 -37.58 96.38
N ILE A 7 -67.21 -38.74 97.03
CA ILE A 7 -67.34 -38.86 98.50
C ILE A 7 -66.32 -37.96 99.25
N PRO A 8 -65.02 -37.97 98.93
CA PRO A 8 -64.06 -37.05 99.54
C PRO A 8 -64.40 -35.57 99.34
N LEU A 9 -64.94 -35.21 98.16
CA LEU A 9 -65.27 -33.83 97.81
C LEU A 9 -66.43 -33.29 98.66
N HIS A 10 -67.48 -34.10 98.87
CA HIS A 10 -68.63 -33.73 99.71
C HIS A 10 -68.29 -33.66 101.20
N LEU A 11 -67.33 -34.46 101.67
CA LEU A 11 -66.85 -34.45 103.06
C LEU A 11 -65.85 -33.32 103.36
N GLY A 12 -65.35 -32.62 102.33
CA GLY A 12 -64.37 -31.54 102.49
C GLY A 12 -62.97 -32.03 102.89
N VAL A 13 -62.67 -33.31 102.68
CA VAL A 13 -61.40 -33.95 103.08
C VAL A 13 -60.77 -34.63 101.87
N SER A 14 -59.44 -34.56 101.72
CA SER A 14 -58.77 -35.22 100.59
C SER A 14 -58.85 -36.75 100.71
N LYS A 15 -58.93 -37.46 99.58
CA LYS A 15 -58.93 -38.93 99.54
C LYS A 15 -57.75 -39.54 100.31
N ALA A 16 -56.57 -38.95 100.18
CA ALA A 16 -55.38 -39.40 100.90
C ALA A 16 -55.47 -39.19 102.43
N ILE A 17 -56.19 -38.18 102.91
CA ILE A 17 -56.46 -38.00 104.34
C ILE A 17 -57.50 -39.01 104.82
N LEU A 18 -58.53 -39.28 104.01
CA LEU A 18 -59.52 -40.33 104.30
C LEU A 18 -58.85 -41.70 104.43
N ASP A 19 -58.01 -42.10 103.48
CA ASP A 19 -57.43 -43.44 103.42
C ASP A 19 -56.26 -43.62 104.42
N ASN A 20 -55.45 -42.58 104.68
CA ASN A 20 -54.22 -42.71 105.47
C ASN A 20 -54.31 -42.18 106.90
N VAL A 21 -55.34 -41.39 107.23
CA VAL A 21 -55.48 -40.73 108.55
C VAL A 21 -56.80 -41.09 109.23
N ILE A 22 -57.94 -41.01 108.52
CA ILE A 22 -59.27 -41.23 109.11
C ILE A 22 -59.64 -42.72 109.12
N PHE A 23 -59.50 -43.39 107.98
CA PHE A 23 -59.79 -44.81 107.77
C PHE A 23 -58.51 -45.61 107.49
N CYS A 24 -57.44 -45.31 108.25
CA CYS A 24 -56.19 -46.04 108.15
C CYS A 24 -56.40 -47.52 108.56
N HIS A 25 -55.94 -48.45 107.73
CA HIS A 25 -56.05 -49.88 108.02
C HIS A 25 -55.21 -50.25 109.25
N GLN A 26 -55.66 -51.19 110.08
CA GLN A 26 -54.99 -51.53 111.34
C GLN A 26 -53.53 -51.99 111.14
N GLU A 27 -53.25 -52.65 110.01
CA GLU A 27 -51.89 -53.08 109.62
C GLU A 27 -50.99 -51.90 109.21
N ASP A 28 -51.58 -50.80 108.74
CA ASP A 28 -50.88 -49.60 108.26
C ASP A 28 -50.81 -48.48 109.29
N ALA A 29 -51.42 -48.63 110.48
CA ALA A 29 -51.52 -47.58 111.49
C ALA A 29 -50.15 -47.04 111.98
N ASN A 30 -49.09 -47.83 111.85
CA ASN A 30 -47.72 -47.45 112.22
C ASN A 30 -46.96 -46.75 111.09
N TRP A 31 -47.61 -46.38 109.99
CA TRP A 31 -46.96 -45.68 108.86
C TRP A 31 -46.18 -44.40 109.25
N PRO A 32 -46.52 -43.62 110.31
CA PRO A 32 -45.70 -42.49 110.73
C PRO A 32 -44.28 -42.86 111.21
N LEU A 33 -44.09 -44.13 111.60
CA LEU A 33 -42.81 -44.71 112.04
C LEU A 33 -42.15 -45.57 110.94
N SER A 34 -42.75 -45.63 109.75
CA SER A 34 -42.20 -46.39 108.63
C SER A 34 -40.93 -45.76 108.06
N GLU A 35 -40.21 -46.54 107.25
CA GLU A 35 -38.99 -46.09 106.58
C GLU A 35 -39.22 -44.81 105.76
N SER A 36 -38.18 -43.96 105.66
CA SER A 36 -38.29 -42.60 105.12
C SER A 36 -38.94 -42.50 103.73
N SER A 37 -38.86 -43.54 102.90
CA SER A 37 -39.46 -43.57 101.56
C SER A 37 -40.99 -43.73 101.60
N LEU A 38 -41.49 -44.62 102.46
CA LEU A 38 -42.92 -44.91 102.60
C LEU A 38 -43.63 -43.75 103.32
N LEU A 39 -42.99 -43.22 104.36
CA LEU A 39 -43.40 -42.01 105.06
C LEU A 39 -43.55 -40.84 104.09
N LYS A 40 -42.51 -40.57 103.29
CA LYS A 40 -42.52 -39.47 102.31
C LYS A 40 -43.63 -39.65 101.26
N LYS A 41 -43.88 -40.87 100.81
CA LYS A 41 -44.95 -41.16 99.84
C LYS A 41 -46.33 -40.84 100.41
N LYS A 42 -46.63 -41.26 101.65
CA LYS A 42 -47.90 -40.95 102.33
C LYS A 42 -48.04 -39.44 102.62
N PHE A 43 -46.95 -38.77 103.02
CA PHE A 43 -46.91 -37.30 103.14
C PHE A 43 -47.18 -36.60 101.80
N ASP A 44 -46.53 -37.01 100.72
CA ASP A 44 -46.71 -36.41 99.39
C ASP A 44 -48.13 -36.65 98.83
N GLU A 45 -48.78 -37.77 99.18
CA GLU A 45 -50.17 -38.07 98.87
C GLU A 45 -51.14 -37.22 99.69
N ILE A 46 -50.93 -37.08 101.02
CA ILE A 46 -51.75 -36.26 101.92
C ILE A 46 -51.69 -34.78 101.54
N PHE A 47 -50.49 -34.25 101.30
CA PHE A 47 -50.27 -32.84 100.96
C PHE A 47 -50.42 -32.55 99.45
N ALA A 48 -50.70 -33.57 98.64
CA ALA A 48 -50.82 -33.48 97.18
C ALA A 48 -49.68 -32.69 96.49
N SER A 49 -48.48 -32.72 97.08
CA SER A 49 -47.29 -31.93 96.70
C SER A 49 -46.80 -32.25 95.28
N THR A 50 -47.09 -33.46 94.79
CA THR A 50 -46.71 -33.95 93.46
C THR A 50 -47.46 -33.25 92.31
N LYS A 51 -48.70 -32.80 92.51
CA LYS A 51 -49.48 -32.08 91.48
C LYS A 51 -48.88 -30.70 91.19
N TYR A 52 -48.57 -29.95 92.23
CA TYR A 52 -47.92 -28.63 92.10
C TYR A 52 -46.51 -28.76 91.52
N THR A 53 -45.76 -29.80 91.90
CA THR A 53 -44.42 -30.07 91.35
C THR A 53 -44.48 -30.36 89.85
N ARG A 54 -45.42 -31.20 89.38
CA ARG A 54 -45.62 -31.46 87.94
C ARG A 54 -46.07 -30.23 87.16
N ALA A 55 -46.98 -29.42 87.72
CA ALA A 55 -47.39 -28.17 87.09
C ALA A 55 -46.21 -27.19 86.94
N LEU A 56 -45.37 -27.07 87.97
CA LEU A 56 -44.13 -26.28 87.92
C LEU A 56 -43.13 -26.82 86.91
N GLU A 57 -42.97 -28.14 86.79
CA GLU A 57 -42.12 -28.76 85.76
C GLU A 57 -42.61 -28.46 84.35
N ASN A 58 -43.92 -28.55 84.09
CA ASN A 58 -44.51 -28.19 82.81
C ASN A 58 -44.34 -26.70 82.49
N ILE A 59 -44.54 -25.81 83.46
CA ILE A 59 -44.29 -24.37 83.30
C ILE A 59 -42.80 -24.11 83.00
N LYS A 60 -41.88 -24.80 83.69
CA LYS A 60 -40.44 -24.72 83.41
C LYS A 60 -40.11 -25.19 82.00
N LYS A 61 -40.74 -26.28 81.53
CA LYS A 61 -40.57 -26.82 80.19
C LYS A 61 -41.05 -25.82 79.12
N LEU A 62 -42.27 -25.30 79.25
CA LEU A 62 -42.83 -24.29 78.34
C LEU A 62 -41.98 -23.01 78.31
N ARG A 63 -41.52 -22.55 79.48
CA ARG A 63 -40.61 -21.40 79.56
C ARG A 63 -39.30 -21.66 78.82
N LYS A 64 -38.74 -22.87 78.94
CA LYS A 64 -37.51 -23.26 78.22
C LYS A 64 -37.74 -23.30 76.70
N GLU A 65 -38.85 -23.89 76.25
CA GLU A 65 -39.23 -23.93 74.84
C GLU A 65 -39.42 -22.53 74.26
N GLN A 66 -40.20 -21.66 74.92
CA GLN A 66 -40.36 -20.26 74.49
C GLN A 66 -39.05 -19.48 74.52
N THR A 67 -38.15 -19.74 75.48
CA THR A 67 -36.84 -19.07 75.52
C THR A 67 -35.98 -19.49 74.32
N ILE A 68 -36.08 -20.74 73.87
CA ILE A 68 -35.40 -21.22 72.66
C ILE A 68 -36.00 -20.55 71.42
N GLU A 69 -37.33 -20.50 71.32
CA GLU A 69 -38.04 -19.87 70.20
C GLU A 69 -37.70 -18.38 70.09
N ILE A 70 -37.73 -17.63 71.20
CA ILE A 70 -37.29 -16.23 71.26
C ILE A 70 -35.86 -16.06 70.77
N ARG A 71 -34.94 -16.97 71.10
CA ARG A 71 -33.55 -16.90 70.60
C ARG A 71 -33.49 -17.13 69.10
N VAL A 72 -34.25 -18.07 68.56
CA VAL A 72 -34.33 -18.32 67.11
C VAL A 72 -34.89 -17.09 66.40
N ASP A 73 -35.96 -16.51 66.92
CA ASP A 73 -36.58 -15.30 66.36
C ASP A 73 -35.66 -14.09 66.43
N GLN A 74 -34.88 -13.94 67.50
CA GLN A 74 -33.87 -12.89 67.60
C GLN A 74 -32.78 -13.01 66.54
N VAL A 75 -32.31 -14.24 66.28
CA VAL A 75 -31.33 -14.50 65.20
C VAL A 75 -31.96 -14.22 63.83
N LEU A 76 -33.19 -14.68 63.59
CA LEU A 76 -33.92 -14.42 62.35
C LEU A 76 -34.13 -12.92 62.11
N LEU A 77 -34.53 -12.18 63.15
CA LEU A 77 -34.69 -10.73 63.10
C LEU A 77 -33.37 -10.02 62.75
N GLY A 78 -32.25 -10.48 63.31
CA GLY A 78 -30.91 -9.99 62.96
C GLY A 78 -30.61 -10.16 61.47
N HIS A 79 -30.83 -11.35 60.92
CA HIS A 79 -30.65 -11.62 59.49
C HIS A 79 -31.59 -10.80 58.60
N LEU A 80 -32.86 -10.62 59.01
CA LEU A 80 -33.82 -9.81 58.26
C LEU A 80 -33.44 -8.33 58.25
N ARG A 81 -32.92 -7.78 59.36
CA ARG A 81 -32.38 -6.42 59.42
C ARG A 81 -31.20 -6.23 58.48
N GLU A 82 -30.25 -7.17 58.50
CA GLU A 82 -29.09 -7.10 57.61
C GLU A 82 -29.51 -7.15 56.12
N LYS A 83 -30.48 -8.01 55.78
CA LYS A 83 -31.04 -8.07 54.42
C LYS A 83 -31.73 -6.77 54.02
N LYS A 84 -32.50 -6.16 54.93
CA LYS A 84 -33.15 -4.86 54.70
C LYS A 84 -32.11 -3.77 54.44
N GLU A 85 -31.08 -3.67 55.29
CA GLU A 85 -30.03 -2.66 55.13
C GLU A 85 -29.27 -2.83 53.80
N LYS A 86 -28.97 -4.06 53.40
CA LYS A 86 -28.37 -4.36 52.09
C LYS A 86 -29.29 -3.93 50.94
N ALA A 87 -30.60 -4.20 51.03
CA ALA A 87 -31.56 -3.80 50.01
C ALA A 87 -31.66 -2.27 49.89
N GLU A 88 -31.68 -1.54 51.02
CA GLU A 88 -31.70 -0.08 51.04
C GLU A 88 -30.40 0.53 50.46
N LYS A 89 -29.24 -0.07 50.75
CA LYS A 89 -27.96 0.32 50.13
C LYS A 89 -27.99 0.13 48.61
N VAL A 90 -28.43 -1.04 48.14
CA VAL A 90 -28.54 -1.29 46.69
C VAL A 90 -29.55 -0.35 46.03
N GLN A 91 -30.67 -0.04 46.70
CA GLN A 91 -31.67 0.89 46.17
C GLN A 91 -31.12 2.32 46.06
N THR A 92 -30.41 2.80 47.07
CA THR A 92 -29.77 4.13 47.04
C THR A 92 -28.69 4.20 45.98
N GLU A 93 -27.83 3.18 45.86
CA GLU A 93 -26.85 3.07 44.78
C GLU A 93 -27.53 3.11 43.41
N LEU A 94 -28.60 2.34 43.21
CA LEU A 94 -29.35 2.31 41.95
C LEU A 94 -29.87 3.71 41.58
N VAL A 95 -30.50 4.43 42.52
CA VAL A 95 -30.98 5.80 42.30
C VAL A 95 -29.84 6.75 41.92
N THR A 96 -28.69 6.68 42.61
CA THR A 96 -27.53 7.53 42.28
C THR A 96 -26.95 7.22 40.89
N LYS A 97 -26.89 5.93 40.50
CA LYS A 97 -26.45 5.52 39.16
C LYS A 97 -27.42 5.99 38.09
N TYR A 98 -28.73 5.88 38.30
CA TYR A 98 -29.73 6.41 37.36
C TYR A 98 -29.61 7.92 37.17
N LYS A 99 -29.40 8.69 38.26
CA LYS A 99 -29.14 10.13 38.17
C LYS A 99 -27.89 10.42 37.35
N THR A 100 -26.79 9.70 37.64
CA THR A 100 -25.52 9.87 36.90
C THR A 100 -25.66 9.54 35.41
N ILE A 101 -26.44 8.51 35.05
CA ILE A 101 -26.71 8.16 33.66
C ILE A 101 -27.46 9.30 32.96
N LYS A 102 -28.48 9.85 33.61
CA LYS A 102 -29.27 10.97 33.06
C LYS A 102 -28.41 12.22 32.86
N ASP A 103 -27.58 12.57 33.84
CA ASP A 103 -26.67 13.72 33.75
C ASP A 103 -25.64 13.54 32.62
N ARG A 104 -25.10 12.32 32.46
CA ARG A 104 -24.19 11.98 31.34
C ARG A 104 -24.88 12.03 29.98
N GLN A 105 -26.14 11.59 29.89
CA GLN A 105 -26.92 11.69 28.66
C GLN A 105 -27.18 13.14 28.27
N ALA A 106 -27.53 14.01 29.23
CA ALA A 106 -27.67 15.44 28.97
C ALA A 106 -26.35 16.04 28.45
N ARG A 107 -25.21 15.69 29.07
CA ARG A 107 -23.90 16.16 28.62
C ARG A 107 -23.52 15.66 27.22
N ILE A 108 -23.91 14.45 26.86
CA ILE A 108 -23.70 13.92 25.50
C ILE A 108 -24.48 14.73 24.47
N GLU A 109 -25.73 15.08 24.76
CA GLU A 109 -26.53 15.90 23.84
C GLU A 109 -26.00 17.33 23.71
N GLU A 110 -25.52 17.94 24.80
CA GLU A 110 -24.82 19.24 24.74
C GLU A 110 -23.57 19.16 23.84
N LEU A 111 -22.72 18.16 24.06
CA LEU A 111 -21.50 17.98 23.27
C LEU A 111 -21.80 17.71 21.78
N LYS A 112 -22.90 17.03 21.45
CA LYS A 112 -23.32 16.85 20.05
C LYS A 112 -23.69 18.17 19.39
N ILE A 113 -24.36 19.07 20.11
CA ILE A 113 -24.68 20.41 19.61
C ILE A 113 -23.39 21.19 19.37
N GLU A 114 -22.47 21.20 20.35
CA GLU A 114 -21.16 21.87 20.22
C GLU A 114 -20.36 21.33 19.01
N ILE A 115 -20.34 20.00 18.81
CA ILE A 115 -19.68 19.39 17.64
C ILE A 115 -20.32 19.85 16.34
N SER A 116 -21.65 19.87 16.25
CA SER A 116 -22.35 20.30 15.04
C SER A 116 -22.10 21.78 14.70
N GLU A 117 -21.93 22.64 15.70
CA GLU A 117 -21.58 24.05 15.51
C GLU A 117 -20.17 24.19 14.95
N VAL A 118 -19.19 23.49 15.54
CA VAL A 118 -17.79 23.49 15.07
C VAL A 118 -17.67 22.90 13.66
N GLU A 119 -18.41 21.83 13.35
CA GLU A 119 -18.45 21.24 12.00
C GLU A 119 -18.93 22.27 10.97
N LYS A 120 -20.00 23.01 11.28
CA LYS A 120 -20.53 24.06 10.41
C LYS A 120 -19.54 25.21 10.21
N GLU A 121 -18.85 25.64 11.27
CA GLU A 121 -17.79 26.65 11.15
C GLU A 121 -16.62 26.16 10.29
N THR A 122 -16.26 24.88 10.44
CA THR A 122 -15.18 24.26 9.67
C THR A 122 -15.53 24.20 8.19
N GLU A 123 -16.77 23.82 7.85
CA GLU A 123 -17.26 23.84 6.46
C GLU A 123 -17.20 25.24 5.84
N GLN A 124 -17.61 26.28 6.58
CA GLN A 124 -17.53 27.66 6.11
C GLN A 124 -16.09 28.12 5.89
N LEU A 125 -15.15 27.70 6.74
CA LEU A 125 -13.73 28.00 6.56
C LEU A 125 -13.15 27.27 5.36
N MET A 126 -13.51 26.00 5.15
CA MET A 126 -13.09 25.24 3.96
C MET A 126 -13.58 25.90 2.66
N GLU A 127 -14.83 26.39 2.63
CA GLU A 127 -15.35 27.10 1.47
C GLU A 127 -14.56 28.38 1.18
N LYS A 128 -14.20 29.16 2.22
CA LYS A 128 -13.36 30.35 2.07
C LYS A 128 -11.96 30.00 1.54
N VAL A 129 -11.36 28.91 2.03
CA VAL A 129 -10.05 28.45 1.55
C VAL A 129 -10.12 28.04 0.08
N ASN A 130 -11.15 27.32 -0.33
CA ASN A 130 -11.36 26.92 -1.72
C ASN A 130 -11.51 28.14 -2.63
N ARG A 131 -12.34 29.13 -2.25
CA ARG A 131 -12.47 30.39 -3.00
C ARG A 131 -11.15 31.16 -3.11
N TYR A 132 -10.35 31.17 -2.05
CA TYR A 132 -9.02 31.78 -2.09
C TYR A 132 -8.07 31.05 -3.04
N GLN A 133 -8.09 29.71 -3.04
CA GLN A 133 -7.27 28.91 -3.97
C GLN A 133 -7.69 29.12 -5.42
N GLU A 134 -8.99 29.14 -5.72
CA GLU A 134 -9.52 29.45 -7.05
C GLU A 134 -9.08 30.84 -7.52
N ALA A 135 -9.22 31.86 -6.66
CA ALA A 135 -8.78 33.21 -6.97
C ALA A 135 -7.26 33.29 -7.20
N LYS A 136 -6.47 32.56 -6.42
CA LYS A 136 -5.01 32.49 -6.59
C LYS A 136 -4.62 31.83 -7.91
N LEU A 137 -5.24 30.71 -8.27
CA LEU A 137 -5.02 30.04 -9.54
C LEU A 137 -5.39 30.96 -10.73
N ALA A 138 -6.51 31.66 -10.64
CA ALA A 138 -6.91 32.63 -11.65
C ALA A 138 -5.90 33.79 -11.77
N LEU A 139 -5.39 34.30 -10.64
CA LEU A 139 -4.35 35.34 -10.64
C LEU A 139 -3.05 34.84 -11.27
N ASP A 140 -2.60 33.63 -10.94
CA ASP A 140 -1.39 33.03 -11.49
C ASP A 140 -1.53 32.85 -13.02
N GLN A 141 -2.69 32.38 -13.49
CA GLN A 141 -3.01 32.26 -14.92
C GLN A 141 -3.01 33.62 -15.62
N LEU A 142 -3.67 34.64 -15.06
CA LEU A 142 -3.69 35.98 -15.64
C LEU A 142 -2.30 36.61 -15.68
N THR A 143 -1.49 36.39 -14.65
CA THR A 143 -0.10 36.88 -14.59
C THR A 143 0.77 36.21 -15.64
N HIS A 144 0.63 34.89 -15.82
CA HIS A 144 1.31 34.16 -16.88
C HIS A 144 0.87 34.63 -18.28
N ASN A 145 -0.44 34.77 -18.51
CA ASN A 145 -0.97 35.26 -19.78
C ASN A 145 -0.49 36.67 -20.10
N LYS A 146 -0.46 37.56 -19.10
CA LYS A 146 0.08 38.91 -19.26
C LYS A 146 1.54 38.85 -19.72
N LYS A 147 2.38 38.05 -19.04
CA LYS A 147 3.79 37.90 -19.39
C LYS A 147 3.97 37.35 -20.81
N MET A 148 3.20 36.33 -21.18
CA MET A 148 3.22 35.76 -22.54
C MET A 148 2.82 36.78 -23.61
N LEU A 149 1.83 37.63 -23.32
CA LEU A 149 1.40 38.70 -24.24
C LEU A 149 2.45 39.81 -24.35
N GLU A 150 3.11 40.18 -23.25
CA GLU A 150 4.23 41.14 -23.25
C GLU A 150 5.41 40.60 -24.07
N GLU A 151 5.81 39.33 -23.86
CA GLU A 151 6.86 38.67 -24.66
C GLU A 151 6.48 38.58 -26.15
N ALA A 152 5.23 38.26 -26.47
CA ALA A 152 4.74 38.24 -27.84
C ALA A 152 4.74 39.64 -28.48
N GLN A 153 4.38 40.67 -27.72
CA GLN A 153 4.42 42.06 -28.18
C GLN A 153 5.86 42.50 -28.49
N ASP A 154 6.80 42.20 -27.59
CA ASP A 154 8.22 42.52 -27.76
C ASP A 154 8.81 41.77 -28.96
N HIS A 155 8.45 40.49 -29.13
CA HIS A 155 8.88 39.69 -30.27
C HIS A 155 8.31 40.23 -31.60
N ILE A 156 7.03 40.59 -31.65
CA ILE A 156 6.43 41.21 -32.84
C ILE A 156 7.13 42.55 -33.13
N ALA A 157 7.35 43.40 -32.11
CA ALA A 157 8.02 44.68 -32.28
C ALA A 157 9.47 44.53 -32.80
N ALA A 158 10.20 43.50 -32.35
CA ALA A 158 11.56 43.22 -32.78
C ALA A 158 11.65 42.68 -34.23
N HIS A 159 10.62 41.96 -34.70
CA HIS A 159 10.61 41.33 -36.01
C HIS A 159 9.74 42.06 -37.06
N PHE A 160 9.10 43.18 -36.70
CA PHE A 160 8.30 43.96 -37.62
C PHE A 160 9.16 44.94 -38.42
N THR A 161 9.58 44.53 -39.61
CA THR A 161 10.16 45.44 -40.60
C THR A 161 9.05 46.17 -41.35
N LYS A 162 8.99 47.50 -41.24
CA LYS A 162 8.14 48.35 -42.11
C LYS A 162 8.62 48.19 -43.56
N PHE A 163 7.78 47.63 -44.41
CA PHE A 163 7.99 47.63 -45.85
C PHE A 163 7.80 49.05 -46.38
N SER A 164 8.75 49.54 -47.17
CA SER A 164 8.75 50.88 -47.77
C SER A 164 8.17 50.92 -49.19
N GLU A 165 7.53 49.82 -49.62
CA GLU A 165 6.89 49.68 -50.93
C GLU A 165 5.49 50.32 -50.95
N SER A 166 4.95 50.65 -52.12
CA SER A 166 3.58 51.18 -52.23
C SER A 166 2.53 50.10 -51.96
N ASP A 167 1.34 50.50 -51.48
CA ASP A 167 0.24 49.57 -51.17
C ASP A 167 -0.10 48.62 -52.35
N GLU A 168 -0.01 49.11 -53.59
CA GLU A 168 -0.24 48.31 -54.81
C GLU A 168 0.82 47.22 -55.05
N GLN A 169 2.08 47.48 -54.67
CA GLN A 169 3.16 46.49 -54.76
C GLN A 169 3.04 45.45 -53.63
N LEU A 170 2.60 45.89 -52.46
CA LEU A 170 2.32 45.02 -51.33
C LEU A 170 1.16 44.06 -51.63
N GLU A 171 0.08 44.54 -52.26
CA GLU A 171 -1.05 43.71 -52.69
C GLU A 171 -0.64 42.62 -53.68
N LYS A 172 0.23 42.94 -54.66
CA LYS A 172 0.76 41.94 -55.60
C LYS A 172 1.61 40.88 -54.90
N LEU A 173 2.46 41.28 -53.96
CA LEU A 173 3.26 40.36 -53.16
C LEU A 173 2.39 39.47 -52.26
N ILE A 174 1.30 40.00 -51.71
CA ILE A 174 0.33 39.24 -50.92
C ILE A 174 -0.36 38.18 -51.79
N ILE A 175 -0.80 38.55 -52.99
CA ILE A 175 -1.47 37.63 -53.93
C ILE A 175 -0.52 36.51 -54.39
N GLU A 176 0.72 36.84 -54.77
CA GLU A 176 1.72 35.83 -55.15
C GLU A 176 2.05 34.88 -53.99
N ARG A 177 2.17 35.42 -52.77
CA ARG A 177 2.47 34.64 -51.58
C ARG A 177 1.29 33.77 -51.15
N GLN A 178 0.05 34.26 -51.27
CA GLN A 178 -1.18 33.47 -51.07
C GLN A 178 -1.30 32.34 -52.10
N SER A 179 -0.95 32.59 -53.36
CA SER A 179 -0.95 31.55 -54.40
C SER A 179 0.05 30.43 -54.09
N LYS A 180 1.29 30.79 -53.71
CA LYS A 180 2.30 29.82 -53.26
C LYS A 180 1.88 29.08 -51.98
N LEU A 181 1.28 29.78 -51.03
CA LEU A 181 0.78 29.18 -49.78
C LEU A 181 -0.32 28.15 -50.08
N ASN A 182 -1.26 28.47 -50.97
CA ASN A 182 -2.33 27.55 -51.36
C ASN A 182 -1.78 26.31 -52.08
N GLN A 183 -0.77 26.47 -52.94
CA GLN A 183 -0.09 25.32 -53.54
C GLN A 183 0.57 24.44 -52.49
N HIS A 184 1.29 25.01 -51.52
CA HIS A 184 1.91 24.27 -50.43
C HIS A 184 0.89 23.55 -49.53
N VAL A 185 -0.26 24.17 -49.24
CA VAL A 185 -1.34 23.56 -48.47
C VAL A 185 -1.93 22.36 -49.21
N GLU A 186 -2.12 22.47 -50.53
CA GLU A 186 -2.65 21.36 -51.33
C GLU A 186 -1.65 20.20 -51.41
N THR A 187 -0.36 20.49 -51.63
CA THR A 187 0.70 19.45 -51.60
C THR A 187 0.80 18.82 -50.21
N GLN A 188 0.63 19.59 -49.13
CA GLN A 188 0.64 19.07 -47.77
C GLN A 188 -0.52 18.10 -47.53
N LYS A 189 -1.74 18.42 -47.98
CA LYS A 189 -2.89 17.51 -47.88
C LYS A 189 -2.67 16.20 -48.64
N GLU A 190 -2.10 16.27 -49.85
CA GLU A 190 -1.77 15.07 -50.63
C GLU A 190 -0.75 14.18 -49.91
N LEU A 191 0.30 14.79 -49.35
CA LEU A 191 1.33 14.08 -48.58
C LEU A 191 0.79 13.50 -47.27
N GLU A 192 -0.11 14.21 -46.59
CA GLU A 192 -0.81 13.72 -45.40
C GLU A 192 -1.71 12.52 -45.73
N GLY A 193 -2.46 12.58 -46.84
CA GLY A 193 -3.24 11.44 -47.33
C GLY A 193 -2.38 10.21 -47.63
N LEU A 194 -1.26 10.39 -48.35
CA LEU A 194 -0.29 9.33 -48.62
C LEU A 194 0.31 8.74 -47.34
N LYS A 195 0.60 9.59 -46.35
CA LYS A 195 1.12 9.16 -45.04
C LYS A 195 0.08 8.32 -44.28
N GLU A 196 -1.18 8.74 -44.26
CA GLU A 196 -2.26 7.98 -43.63
C GLU A 196 -2.45 6.61 -44.29
N ASP A 197 -2.48 6.56 -45.63
CA ASP A 197 -2.61 5.31 -46.38
C ASP A 197 -1.45 4.35 -46.14
N ASN A 198 -0.21 4.85 -46.15
CA ASN A 198 0.97 4.05 -45.83
C ASN A 198 0.96 3.57 -44.38
N THR A 199 0.49 4.40 -43.45
CA THR A 199 0.36 4.01 -42.03
C THR A 199 -0.68 2.89 -41.86
N ARG A 200 -1.82 2.96 -42.56
CA ARG A 200 -2.84 1.90 -42.58
C ARG A 200 -2.27 0.60 -43.16
N LYS A 201 -1.60 0.66 -44.32
CA LYS A 201 -0.95 -0.52 -44.93
C LYS A 201 0.07 -1.16 -43.99
N LEU A 202 0.87 -0.34 -43.31
CA LEU A 202 1.88 -0.81 -42.37
C LEU A 202 1.26 -1.43 -41.11
N SER A 203 0.13 -0.91 -40.63
CA SER A 203 -0.64 -1.54 -39.56
C SER A 203 -1.16 -2.91 -39.97
N LEU A 204 -1.78 -3.02 -41.15
CA LEU A 204 -2.31 -4.29 -41.66
C LEU A 204 -1.20 -5.34 -41.82
N LEU A 205 -0.04 -4.95 -42.36
CA LEU A 205 1.11 -5.85 -42.48
C LEU A 205 1.64 -6.31 -41.11
N ARG A 206 1.65 -5.41 -40.11
CA ARG A 206 2.06 -5.76 -38.74
C ARG A 206 1.09 -6.75 -38.12
N ASP A 207 -0.21 -6.58 -38.33
CA ASP A 207 -1.22 -7.50 -37.82
C ASP A 207 -1.11 -8.88 -38.49
N GLU A 208 -0.91 -8.93 -39.81
CA GLU A 208 -0.63 -10.18 -40.53
C GLU A 208 0.64 -10.87 -40.02
N TYR A 209 1.73 -10.11 -39.85
CA TYR A 209 2.98 -10.63 -39.29
C TYR A 209 2.80 -11.17 -37.87
N ASN A 210 2.10 -10.44 -37.00
CA ASN A 210 1.83 -10.86 -35.63
C ASN A 210 0.98 -12.14 -35.61
N ASN A 211 -0.04 -12.24 -36.46
CA ASN A 211 -0.85 -13.45 -36.59
C ASN A 211 -0.01 -14.66 -37.04
N LYS A 212 0.90 -14.47 -38.02
CA LYS A 212 1.81 -15.53 -38.46
C LYS A 212 2.82 -15.92 -37.38
N MET A 213 3.30 -14.97 -36.58
CA MET A 213 4.16 -15.25 -35.42
C MET A 213 3.42 -16.04 -34.34
N LEU A 214 2.16 -15.73 -34.07
CA LEU A 214 1.31 -16.48 -33.13
C LEU A 214 1.05 -17.91 -33.62
N GLU A 215 0.73 -18.08 -34.91
CA GLU A 215 0.57 -19.41 -35.53
C GLU A 215 1.84 -20.25 -35.39
N ARG A 216 3.01 -19.65 -35.67
CA ARG A 216 4.30 -20.32 -35.52
C ARG A 216 4.55 -20.73 -34.06
N GLY A 217 4.35 -19.82 -33.11
CA GLY A 217 4.53 -20.11 -31.68
C GLY A 217 3.59 -21.22 -31.18
N LYS A 218 2.35 -21.26 -31.68
CA LYS A 218 1.40 -22.34 -31.37
C LYS A 218 1.87 -23.69 -31.91
N LEU A 219 2.31 -23.74 -33.17
CA LEU A 219 2.81 -24.98 -33.79
C LEU A 219 4.09 -25.48 -33.13
N GLU A 220 5.01 -24.59 -32.75
CA GLU A 220 6.22 -24.92 -32.00
C GLU A 220 5.89 -25.52 -30.62
N ALA A 221 4.92 -24.93 -29.90
CA ALA A 221 4.46 -25.45 -28.61
C ALA A 221 3.77 -26.82 -28.75
N GLU A 222 2.96 -27.02 -29.79
CA GLU A 222 2.35 -28.33 -30.09
C GLU A 222 3.39 -29.39 -30.45
N GLN A 223 4.43 -29.02 -31.21
CA GLN A 223 5.55 -29.91 -31.55
C GLN A 223 6.33 -30.33 -30.29
N GLU A 224 6.64 -29.39 -29.39
CA GLU A 224 7.35 -29.68 -28.15
C GLU A 224 6.49 -30.54 -27.20
N ALA A 225 5.18 -30.24 -27.09
CA ALA A 225 4.25 -31.05 -26.30
C ALA A 225 4.15 -32.48 -26.85
N HIS A 226 4.08 -32.65 -28.17
CA HIS A 226 4.09 -33.96 -28.81
C HIS A 226 5.41 -34.71 -28.52
N GLY A 227 6.55 -34.02 -28.61
CA GLY A 227 7.86 -34.58 -28.25
C GLY A 227 7.91 -35.10 -26.81
N ARG A 228 7.40 -34.30 -25.85
CA ARG A 228 7.28 -34.71 -24.44
C ARG A 228 6.38 -35.92 -24.25
N LEU A 229 5.24 -35.98 -24.93
CA LEU A 229 4.32 -37.14 -24.86
C LEU A 229 4.94 -38.41 -25.43
N VAL A 230 5.68 -38.30 -26.54
CA VAL A 230 6.40 -39.44 -27.14
C VAL A 230 7.46 -39.96 -26.18
N GLU A 231 8.24 -39.09 -25.55
CA GLU A 231 9.26 -39.52 -24.59
C GLU A 231 8.65 -40.08 -23.31
N GLY A 232 7.59 -39.45 -22.78
CA GLY A 232 6.82 -39.98 -21.65
C GLY A 232 6.21 -41.35 -21.93
N ARG A 233 5.69 -41.58 -23.14
CA ARG A 233 5.20 -42.90 -23.58
C ARG A 233 6.32 -43.94 -23.59
N LYS A 234 7.50 -43.60 -24.14
CA LYS A 234 8.66 -44.51 -24.13
C LYS A 234 9.09 -44.86 -22.71
N GLN A 235 9.17 -43.87 -21.82
CA GLN A 235 9.52 -44.09 -20.42
C GLN A 235 8.51 -45.00 -19.73
N LEU A 236 7.21 -44.77 -19.90
CA LEU A 236 6.16 -45.59 -19.30
C LEU A 236 6.22 -47.06 -19.80
N ILE A 237 6.49 -47.27 -21.09
CA ILE A 237 6.68 -48.62 -21.64
C ILE A 237 7.87 -49.31 -20.97
N ARG A 238 9.00 -48.61 -20.76
CA ARG A 238 10.17 -49.16 -20.06
C ARG A 238 9.83 -49.52 -18.62
N GLU A 239 9.19 -48.63 -17.87
CA GLU A 239 8.81 -48.84 -16.46
C GLU A 239 7.88 -50.04 -16.28
N ILE A 240 6.83 -50.14 -17.10
CA ILE A 240 5.89 -51.27 -17.04
C ILE A 240 6.59 -52.58 -17.47
N SER A 241 7.44 -52.51 -18.50
CA SER A 241 8.18 -53.69 -18.97
C SER A 241 9.14 -54.23 -17.92
N GLN A 242 9.84 -53.35 -17.20
CA GLN A 242 10.69 -53.73 -16.06
C GLN A 242 9.86 -54.34 -14.92
N LYS A 243 8.75 -53.68 -14.53
CA LYS A 243 7.89 -54.12 -13.42
C LYS A 243 7.24 -55.49 -13.66
N HIS A 244 6.87 -55.79 -14.90
CA HIS A 244 6.15 -57.01 -15.28
C HIS A 244 7.01 -58.01 -16.08
N TYR A 245 8.32 -57.79 -16.16
CA TYR A 245 9.30 -58.65 -16.85
C TYR A 245 8.98 -58.92 -18.32
N PHE A 246 8.49 -57.91 -19.05
CA PHE A 246 8.25 -58.01 -20.48
C PHE A 246 9.57 -57.85 -21.25
N LYS A 247 10.14 -58.96 -21.72
CA LYS A 247 11.38 -58.96 -22.50
C LYS A 247 11.20 -58.30 -23.87
N GLY A 248 12.20 -57.53 -24.30
CA GLY A 248 12.30 -56.94 -25.64
C GLY A 248 11.72 -55.54 -25.77
N PHE A 249 11.61 -54.80 -24.67
CA PHE A 249 11.15 -53.40 -24.64
C PHE A 249 12.09 -52.48 -23.82
N GLU A 250 13.30 -52.95 -23.52
CA GLU A 250 14.31 -52.16 -22.79
C GLU A 250 15.11 -51.18 -23.67
N SER A 251 14.96 -51.25 -25.00
CA SER A 251 15.69 -50.40 -25.96
C SER A 251 15.28 -48.93 -25.90
N THR A 252 16.24 -48.03 -26.17
CA THR A 252 16.03 -46.58 -26.25
C THR A 252 15.12 -46.20 -27.42
N SER A 253 15.17 -46.98 -28.52
CA SER A 253 14.38 -46.77 -29.72
C SER A 253 13.26 -47.82 -29.79
N LEU A 254 12.03 -47.38 -29.52
CA LEU A 254 10.81 -48.17 -29.70
C LEU A 254 10.10 -47.68 -30.96
N PHE A 255 9.90 -48.57 -31.93
CA PHE A 255 9.10 -48.27 -33.13
C PHE A 255 7.62 -48.60 -32.88
N ASP A 256 6.72 -48.14 -33.74
CA ASP A 256 5.28 -48.34 -33.56
C ASP A 256 4.89 -49.83 -33.49
N GLU A 257 5.63 -50.70 -34.18
CA GLU A 257 5.49 -52.16 -34.11
C GLU A 257 5.81 -52.72 -32.72
N ASP A 258 6.85 -52.19 -32.06
CA ASP A 258 7.19 -52.57 -30.68
C ASP A 258 6.11 -52.09 -29.71
N ILE A 259 5.54 -50.89 -29.93
CA ILE A 259 4.45 -50.36 -29.11
C ILE A 259 3.20 -51.25 -29.21
N MET A 260 2.83 -51.67 -30.42
CA MET A 260 1.71 -52.60 -30.63
C MET A 260 1.96 -53.95 -29.95
N ARG A 261 3.18 -54.48 -30.06
CA ARG A 261 3.57 -55.74 -29.38
C ARG A 261 3.50 -55.61 -27.86
N PHE A 262 3.91 -54.47 -27.30
CA PHE A 262 3.82 -54.18 -25.87
C PHE A 262 2.36 -54.12 -25.40
N ILE A 263 1.51 -53.37 -26.11
CA ILE A 263 0.08 -53.25 -25.79
C ILE A 263 -0.59 -54.63 -25.80
N SER A 264 -0.30 -55.46 -26.82
CA SER A 264 -0.84 -56.82 -26.90
C SER A 264 -0.43 -57.67 -25.69
N LYS A 265 0.86 -57.69 -25.33
CA LYS A 265 1.36 -58.42 -24.14
C LYS A 265 0.72 -57.90 -22.85
N LEU A 266 0.59 -56.59 -22.68
CA LEU A 266 -0.06 -55.98 -21.53
C LEU A 266 -1.54 -56.40 -21.44
N GLN A 267 -2.27 -56.35 -22.54
CA GLN A 267 -3.67 -56.78 -22.60
C GLN A 267 -3.83 -58.26 -22.26
N THR A 268 -2.95 -59.13 -22.74
CA THR A 268 -2.96 -60.57 -22.39
C THR A 268 -2.73 -60.78 -20.89
N GLN A 269 -1.76 -60.06 -20.31
CA GLN A 269 -1.46 -60.16 -18.89
C GLN A 269 -2.60 -59.64 -18.02
N VAL A 270 -3.21 -58.51 -18.39
CA VAL A 270 -4.40 -57.98 -17.71
C VAL A 270 -5.55 -58.98 -17.79
N LYS A 271 -5.85 -59.52 -18.98
CA LYS A 271 -6.89 -60.54 -19.14
C LYS A 271 -6.65 -61.77 -18.27
N LYS A 272 -5.40 -62.24 -18.17
CA LYS A 272 -5.01 -63.38 -17.32
C LYS A 272 -5.22 -63.07 -15.83
N GLN A 273 -4.82 -61.89 -15.36
CA GLN A 273 -5.02 -61.50 -13.96
C GLN A 273 -6.51 -61.32 -13.64
N THR A 274 -7.28 -60.70 -14.54
CA THR A 274 -8.73 -60.54 -14.37
C THR A 274 -9.43 -61.90 -14.30
N SER A 275 -9.09 -62.86 -15.16
CA SER A 275 -9.70 -64.20 -15.12
C SER A 275 -9.31 -64.99 -13.87
N GLN A 276 -8.08 -64.84 -13.36
CA GLN A 276 -7.67 -65.41 -12.07
C GLN A 276 -8.49 -64.83 -10.91
N VAL A 277 -8.69 -63.51 -10.87
CA VAL A 277 -9.52 -62.84 -9.85
C VAL A 277 -10.97 -63.31 -9.95
N GLU A 278 -11.52 -63.47 -11.15
CA GLU A 278 -12.88 -64.00 -11.35
C GLU A 278 -13.02 -65.46 -10.88
N SER A 279 -12.03 -66.32 -11.16
CA SER A 279 -12.00 -67.70 -10.66
C SER A 279 -12.00 -67.73 -9.13
N ILE A 280 -11.13 -66.96 -8.49
CA ILE A 280 -11.05 -66.85 -7.02
C ILE A 280 -12.39 -66.35 -6.45
N LYS A 281 -12.97 -65.28 -7.02
CA LYS A 281 -14.28 -64.78 -6.59
C LYS A 281 -15.38 -65.84 -6.72
N LYS A 282 -15.35 -66.67 -7.78
CA LYS A 282 -16.31 -67.75 -7.98
C LYS A 282 -16.13 -68.87 -6.94
N GLU A 283 -14.89 -69.24 -6.63
CA GLU A 283 -14.57 -70.20 -5.56
C GLU A 283 -15.06 -69.72 -4.18
N TYR A 284 -14.81 -68.45 -3.83
CA TYR A 284 -15.31 -67.86 -2.58
C TYR A 284 -16.84 -67.86 -2.51
N ARG A 285 -17.53 -67.45 -3.59
CA ARG A 285 -19.01 -67.48 -3.65
C ARG A 285 -19.58 -68.89 -3.49
N ASN A 286 -18.93 -69.89 -4.07
CA ASN A 286 -19.34 -71.29 -3.92
C ASN A 286 -19.18 -71.76 -2.47
N SER A 287 -18.04 -71.44 -1.84
CA SER A 287 -17.80 -71.77 -0.43
C SER A 287 -18.80 -71.09 0.52
N GLU A 288 -19.11 -69.80 0.28
CA GLU A 288 -20.11 -69.05 1.02
C GLU A 288 -21.52 -69.66 0.89
N ASN A 289 -21.92 -70.03 -0.33
CA ASN A 289 -23.21 -70.70 -0.56
C ASN A 289 -23.30 -72.04 0.16
N GLU A 290 -22.19 -72.80 0.23
CA GLU A 290 -22.16 -74.08 0.91
C GLU A 290 -22.24 -73.94 2.43
N LEU A 291 -21.56 -72.95 3.01
CA LEU A 291 -21.71 -72.58 4.41
C LEU A 291 -23.14 -72.14 4.74
N ASN A 292 -23.76 -71.32 3.89
CA ASN A 292 -25.15 -70.87 4.06
C ASN A 292 -26.16 -72.05 3.97
N LYS A 293 -25.92 -73.04 3.11
CA LYS A 293 -26.72 -74.28 3.08
C LYS A 293 -26.61 -75.07 4.39
N ARG A 294 -25.39 -75.21 4.95
CA ARG A 294 -25.22 -75.88 6.26
C ARG A 294 -25.90 -75.12 7.39
N LEU A 295 -25.82 -73.78 7.37
CA LEU A 295 -26.43 -72.92 8.37
C LEU A 295 -27.97 -73.00 8.33
N THR A 296 -28.57 -73.03 7.13
CA THR A 296 -30.02 -73.22 6.99
C THR A 296 -30.47 -74.61 7.45
N GLN A 297 -29.71 -75.67 7.14
CA GLN A 297 -29.98 -77.02 7.65
C GLN A 297 -29.94 -77.10 9.18
N LEU A 298 -28.92 -76.49 9.81
CA LEU A 298 -28.80 -76.38 11.27
C LEU A 298 -29.97 -75.60 11.89
N ASN A 299 -30.40 -74.50 11.28
CA ASN A 299 -31.55 -73.72 11.73
C ASN A 299 -32.86 -74.48 11.62
N VAL A 300 -33.06 -75.25 10.54
CA VAL A 300 -34.21 -76.14 10.40
C VAL A 300 -34.17 -77.19 11.50
N ALA A 301 -33.04 -77.87 11.73
CA ALA A 301 -32.91 -78.86 12.79
C ALA A 301 -33.22 -78.27 14.18
N MET A 302 -32.69 -77.08 14.48
CA MET A 302 -33.01 -76.35 15.73
C MET A 302 -34.50 -76.06 15.88
N ARG A 303 -35.17 -75.59 14.82
CA ARG A 303 -36.63 -75.35 14.83
C ARG A 303 -37.42 -76.64 15.01
N THR A 304 -37.02 -77.73 14.37
CA THR A 304 -37.67 -79.04 14.51
C THR A 304 -37.53 -79.59 15.92
N HIS A 305 -36.33 -79.51 16.51
CA HIS A 305 -36.10 -79.91 17.90
C HIS A 305 -36.86 -79.00 18.89
N GLY A 306 -36.91 -77.69 18.65
CA GLY A 306 -37.71 -76.74 19.43
C GLY A 306 -39.21 -77.04 19.36
N GLY A 307 -39.73 -77.31 18.16
CA GLY A 307 -41.12 -77.73 17.94
C GLY A 307 -41.46 -79.06 18.62
N SER A 308 -40.56 -80.05 18.55
CA SER A 308 -40.71 -81.32 19.25
C SER A 308 -40.79 -81.13 20.77
N LYS A 309 -39.91 -80.29 21.34
CA LYS A 309 -39.95 -79.92 22.77
C LYS A 309 -41.27 -79.25 23.16
N GLN A 310 -41.81 -78.37 22.31
CA GLN A 310 -43.07 -77.69 22.57
C GLN A 310 -44.29 -78.62 22.44
N ASN A 311 -44.27 -79.53 21.48
CA ASN A 311 -45.29 -80.57 21.33
C ASN A 311 -45.27 -81.54 22.51
N ALA A 312 -44.08 -81.94 22.99
CA ALA A 312 -43.94 -82.74 24.21
C ALA A 312 -44.51 -82.03 25.44
N LYS A 313 -44.28 -80.71 25.59
CA LYS A 313 -44.92 -79.89 26.63
C LYS A 313 -46.45 -79.87 26.51
N LYS A 314 -46.99 -79.67 25.32
CA LYS A 314 -48.45 -79.69 25.08
C LYS A 314 -49.08 -81.05 25.37
N ARG A 315 -48.41 -82.15 25.02
CA ARG A 315 -48.87 -83.51 25.38
C ARG A 315 -48.93 -83.68 26.89
N LYS A 316 -47.88 -83.25 27.60
CA LYS A 316 -47.85 -83.28 29.07
C LYS A 316 -49.00 -82.47 29.71
N GLU A 317 -49.34 -81.31 29.14
CA GLU A 317 -50.48 -80.50 29.59
C GLU A 317 -51.83 -81.18 29.30
N GLY A 318 -51.99 -81.80 28.12
CA GLY A 318 -53.20 -82.54 27.77
C GLY A 318 -53.40 -83.81 28.61
N ASP A 319 -52.33 -84.52 28.92
CA ASP A 319 -52.37 -85.67 29.85
C ASP A 319 -52.77 -85.22 31.25
N ARG A 320 -52.34 -84.04 31.68
CA ARG A 320 -52.75 -83.42 32.96
C ARG A 320 -54.25 -83.10 32.98
N GLN A 321 -54.78 -82.54 31.91
CA GLN A 321 -56.22 -82.28 31.78
C GLN A 321 -57.06 -83.57 31.77
N LYS A 322 -56.55 -84.66 31.17
CA LYS A 322 -57.19 -85.98 31.24
C LYS A 322 -57.17 -86.57 32.65
N ILE A 323 -56.08 -86.37 33.39
CA ILE A 323 -56.02 -86.75 34.81
C ILE A 323 -57.08 -85.95 35.58
N ASP A 324 -57.20 -84.64 35.36
CA ASP A 324 -58.19 -83.81 36.04
C ASP A 324 -59.63 -84.21 35.69
N SER A 325 -59.92 -84.58 34.43
CA SER A 325 -61.25 -85.07 34.04
C SER A 325 -61.58 -86.45 34.61
N LEU A 326 -60.61 -87.39 34.62
CA LEU A 326 -60.77 -88.69 35.27
C LEU A 326 -60.93 -88.55 36.79
N THR A 327 -60.28 -87.54 37.39
CA THR A 327 -60.44 -87.18 38.80
C THR A 327 -61.83 -86.58 39.07
N ALA A 328 -62.40 -85.83 38.13
CA ALA A 328 -63.76 -85.31 38.21
C ALA A 328 -64.83 -86.41 38.02
N GLU A 329 -64.57 -87.44 37.21
CA GLU A 329 -65.42 -88.63 37.09
C GLU A 329 -65.35 -89.52 38.34
N LEU A 330 -64.16 -89.67 38.95
CA LEU A 330 -63.98 -90.33 40.25
C LEU A 330 -64.74 -89.62 41.38
N ARG A 331 -64.85 -88.29 41.33
CA ARG A 331 -65.63 -87.49 42.30
C ARG A 331 -67.15 -87.59 42.14
N LYS A 332 -67.66 -88.18 41.06
CA LYS A 332 -69.10 -88.51 40.91
C LYS A 332 -69.50 -89.86 41.54
N LEU A 333 -68.52 -90.65 42.00
CA LEU A 333 -68.70 -91.95 42.66
C LEU A 333 -68.12 -91.90 44.08
N SER A 334 -68.80 -91.19 44.99
CA SER A 334 -68.85 -91.39 46.45
C SER A 334 -69.24 -90.08 47.13
N ALA A 335 -70.52 -89.92 47.42
CA ALA A 335 -70.98 -88.91 48.37
C ALA A 335 -71.01 -89.53 49.77
N SER A 336 -70.27 -88.97 50.73
CA SER A 336 -70.66 -89.06 52.15
C SER A 336 -70.03 -87.92 52.96
N GLN A 337 -70.81 -86.85 53.15
CA GLN A 337 -71.09 -86.12 54.41
C GLN A 337 -69.97 -85.71 55.40
N ALA A 338 -68.69 -85.91 55.09
CA ALA A 338 -67.54 -85.42 55.85
C ALA A 338 -66.91 -84.15 55.23
N ASP A 339 -67.12 -83.93 53.93
CA ASP A 339 -66.56 -82.78 53.20
C ASP A 339 -67.29 -81.45 53.44
N LEU A 340 -68.55 -81.48 53.89
CA LEU A 340 -69.31 -80.24 54.15
C LEU A 340 -68.75 -79.44 55.34
N VAL A 341 -68.19 -80.10 56.36
CA VAL A 341 -67.57 -79.42 57.50
C VAL A 341 -66.19 -78.85 57.15
N VAL A 342 -65.48 -79.51 56.22
CA VAL A 342 -64.16 -79.03 55.73
C VAL A 342 -64.32 -77.87 54.75
N LEU A 343 -65.39 -77.86 53.93
CA LEU A 343 -65.67 -76.75 53.02
C LEU A 343 -66.14 -75.48 53.73
N GLU A 344 -66.93 -75.57 54.80
CA GLU A 344 -67.35 -74.38 55.58
C GLU A 344 -66.14 -73.70 56.27
N ASN A 345 -65.22 -74.51 56.81
CA ASN A 345 -63.98 -74.01 57.39
C ASN A 345 -63.02 -73.43 56.33
N ARG A 346 -62.93 -74.05 55.15
CA ARG A 346 -62.14 -73.49 54.03
C ARG A 346 -62.75 -72.22 53.44
N PHE A 347 -64.07 -72.10 53.44
CA PHE A 347 -64.76 -70.89 52.98
C PHE A 347 -64.49 -69.71 53.92
N GLN A 348 -64.53 -69.94 55.24
CA GLN A 348 -64.14 -68.93 56.23
C GLN A 348 -62.65 -68.57 56.17
N GLU A 349 -61.76 -69.54 55.91
CA GLU A 349 -60.33 -69.29 55.70
C GLU A 349 -60.05 -68.49 54.41
N GLU A 350 -60.75 -68.77 53.30
CA GLU A 350 -60.59 -68.00 52.07
C GLU A 350 -61.23 -66.61 52.14
N GLU A 351 -62.34 -66.44 52.86
CA GLU A 351 -62.96 -65.13 53.08
C GLU A 351 -62.10 -64.24 53.99
N GLN A 352 -61.43 -64.82 55.00
CA GLN A 352 -60.39 -64.14 55.77
C GLN A 352 -59.15 -63.86 54.92
N ALA A 353 -58.70 -64.78 54.06
CA ALA A 353 -57.57 -64.54 53.16
C ALA A 353 -57.86 -63.43 52.13
N LEU A 354 -59.11 -63.32 51.65
CA LEU A 354 -59.54 -62.27 50.72
C LEU A 354 -59.62 -60.90 51.42
N ASN A 355 -60.10 -60.86 52.67
CA ASN A 355 -60.09 -59.64 53.47
C ASN A 355 -58.68 -59.24 53.92
N ASP A 356 -57.80 -60.20 54.19
CA ASP A 356 -56.38 -59.97 54.43
C ASP A 356 -55.65 -59.49 53.16
N VAL A 357 -56.01 -59.99 51.98
CA VAL A 357 -55.46 -59.51 50.71
C VAL A 357 -55.98 -58.11 50.38
N LYS A 358 -57.25 -57.79 50.68
CA LYS A 358 -57.78 -56.41 50.57
C LYS A 358 -57.18 -55.46 51.60
N ALA A 359 -56.85 -55.93 52.81
CA ALA A 359 -56.12 -55.16 53.82
C ALA A 359 -54.62 -55.01 53.50
N ARG A 360 -54.02 -56.01 52.83
CA ARG A 360 -52.64 -55.97 52.31
C ARG A 360 -52.52 -55.11 51.04
N LEU A 361 -53.55 -55.08 50.21
CA LEU A 361 -53.78 -54.09 49.14
C LEU A 361 -54.39 -52.82 49.73
N GLY A 362 -53.72 -52.26 50.75
CA GLY A 362 -53.98 -50.89 51.16
C GLY A 362 -53.71 -49.97 49.98
N ASP A 363 -54.78 -49.44 49.39
CA ASP A 363 -54.77 -48.50 48.26
C ASP A 363 -53.83 -47.30 48.53
N GLY A 364 -53.56 -47.00 49.81
CA GLY A 364 -52.57 -46.02 50.27
C GLY A 364 -51.10 -46.38 50.05
N LYS A 365 -50.67 -47.66 50.17
CA LYS A 365 -49.24 -48.05 50.01
C LYS A 365 -48.81 -48.12 48.54
N VAL A 366 -49.75 -48.44 47.64
CA VAL A 366 -49.47 -48.43 46.20
C VAL A 366 -49.53 -47.00 45.66
N LYS A 367 -50.52 -46.19 46.08
CA LYS A 367 -50.56 -44.74 45.76
C LYS A 367 -49.35 -44.00 46.32
N SER A 368 -48.94 -44.25 47.56
CA SER A 368 -47.73 -43.63 48.11
C SER A 368 -46.45 -44.03 47.38
N LYS A 369 -46.35 -45.27 46.89
CA LYS A 369 -45.23 -45.71 46.04
C LYS A 369 -45.27 -45.06 44.65
N ILE A 370 -46.45 -44.88 44.07
CA ILE A 370 -46.62 -44.18 42.79
C ILE A 370 -46.27 -42.70 42.94
N ASP A 371 -46.71 -42.04 44.01
CA ASP A 371 -46.39 -40.64 44.27
C ASP A 371 -44.92 -40.45 44.60
N ALA A 372 -44.31 -41.36 45.38
CA ALA A 372 -42.86 -41.39 45.59
C ALA A 372 -42.10 -41.57 44.27
N LYS A 373 -42.56 -42.47 43.39
CA LYS A 373 -41.95 -42.66 42.06
C LYS A 373 -42.17 -41.48 41.11
N LYS A 374 -43.27 -40.72 41.24
CA LYS A 374 -43.49 -39.47 40.50
C LYS A 374 -42.60 -38.34 40.99
N ILE A 375 -42.36 -38.25 42.29
CA ILE A 375 -41.40 -37.30 42.86
C ILE A 375 -39.98 -37.65 42.39
N GLU A 376 -39.60 -38.93 42.46
CA GLU A 376 -38.30 -39.41 41.96
C GLU A 376 -38.15 -39.17 40.45
N LEU A 377 -39.22 -39.33 39.66
CA LEU A 377 -39.21 -39.00 38.23
C LEU A 377 -38.98 -37.51 37.99
N LYS A 378 -39.67 -36.62 38.73
CA LYS A 378 -39.46 -35.17 38.64
C LYS A 378 -38.05 -34.76 39.03
N GLU A 379 -37.51 -35.35 40.11
CA GLU A 379 -36.12 -35.09 40.51
C GLU A 379 -35.13 -35.54 39.44
N LYS A 380 -35.40 -36.65 38.76
CA LYS A 380 -34.57 -37.13 37.64
C LYS A 380 -34.71 -36.26 36.39
N ASP A 381 -35.90 -35.76 36.08
CA ASP A 381 -36.12 -34.83 34.98
C ASP A 381 -35.44 -33.47 35.24
N ASP A 382 -35.50 -32.96 36.47
CA ASP A 382 -34.80 -31.73 36.89
C ASP A 382 -33.27 -31.91 36.82
N GLN A 383 -32.76 -33.08 37.22
CA GLN A 383 -31.35 -33.45 37.06
C GLN A 383 -30.95 -33.52 35.58
N LEU A 384 -31.80 -34.07 34.71
CA LEU A 384 -31.56 -34.10 33.26
C LEU A 384 -31.54 -32.69 32.65
N LEU A 385 -32.43 -31.79 33.08
CA LEU A 385 -32.45 -30.40 32.63
C LEU A 385 -31.18 -29.65 33.07
N GLN A 386 -30.73 -29.85 34.31
CA GLN A 386 -29.47 -29.28 34.80
C GLN A 386 -28.27 -29.80 34.02
N LEU A 387 -28.16 -31.12 33.84
CA LEU A 387 -27.08 -31.74 33.05
C LEU A 387 -27.09 -31.27 31.59
N THR A 388 -28.27 -31.11 30.98
CA THR A 388 -28.39 -30.60 29.61
C THR A 388 -27.93 -29.15 29.50
N LYS A 389 -28.23 -28.32 30.51
CA LYS A 389 -27.73 -26.94 30.58
C LYS A 389 -26.21 -26.89 30.76
N GLU A 390 -25.66 -27.73 31.64
CA GLU A 390 -24.21 -27.86 31.84
C GLU A 390 -23.49 -28.32 30.56
N ILE A 391 -24.06 -29.28 29.82
CA ILE A 391 -23.54 -29.70 28.50
C ILE A 391 -23.56 -28.53 27.51
N GLY A 392 -24.63 -27.73 27.50
CA GLY A 392 -24.72 -26.52 26.68
C GLY A 392 -23.63 -25.49 27.00
N ASP A 393 -23.37 -25.26 28.29
CA ASP A 393 -22.34 -24.34 28.75
C ASP A 393 -20.91 -24.88 28.49
N LEU A 394 -20.67 -26.18 28.67
CA LEU A 394 -19.40 -26.83 28.34
C LEU A 394 -19.11 -26.79 26.84
N ASN A 395 -20.12 -26.95 25.99
CA ASN A 395 -19.96 -26.83 24.53
C ASN A 395 -19.61 -25.40 24.11
N ARG A 396 -20.21 -24.37 24.74
CA ARG A 396 -19.81 -22.96 24.52
C ARG A 396 -18.38 -22.67 24.97
N GLN A 397 -17.95 -23.25 26.09
CA GLN A 397 -16.57 -23.15 26.56
C GLN A 397 -15.59 -23.86 25.60
N THR A 398 -16.03 -24.96 24.97
CA THR A 398 -15.20 -25.69 24.00
C THR A 398 -15.01 -24.88 22.71
N ASP A 399 -16.08 -24.26 22.19
CA ASP A 399 -16.00 -23.38 21.00
C ASP A 399 -15.12 -22.14 21.27
N THR A 400 -15.25 -21.52 22.44
CA THR A 400 -14.39 -20.38 22.83
C THR A 400 -12.93 -20.78 23.00
N ARG A 401 -12.64 -21.96 23.58
CA ARG A 401 -11.27 -22.51 23.66
C ARG A 401 -10.70 -22.81 22.27
N ALA A 402 -11.48 -23.40 21.36
CA ALA A 402 -11.06 -23.64 19.99
C ALA A 402 -10.74 -22.34 19.25
N LYS A 403 -11.58 -21.30 19.39
CA LYS A 403 -11.34 -19.97 18.83
C LYS A 403 -10.07 -19.33 19.40
N LEU A 404 -9.84 -19.43 20.71
CA LEU A 404 -8.64 -18.92 21.35
C LEU A 404 -7.38 -19.64 20.85
N GLU A 405 -7.43 -20.96 20.69
CA GLU A 405 -6.31 -21.76 20.19
C GLU A 405 -5.99 -21.44 18.73
N LEU A 406 -7.00 -21.26 17.89
CA LEU A 406 -6.83 -20.75 16.53
C LEU A 406 -6.16 -19.36 16.53
N LYS A 407 -6.62 -18.43 17.37
CA LYS A 407 -6.02 -17.09 17.46
C LYS A 407 -4.58 -17.11 17.99
N ARG A 408 -4.28 -17.99 18.96
CA ARG A 408 -2.90 -18.20 19.45
C ARG A 408 -2.00 -18.80 18.37
N SER A 409 -2.50 -19.77 17.60
CA SER A 409 -1.79 -20.35 16.46
C SER A 409 -1.52 -19.31 15.37
N GLU A 410 -2.51 -18.48 15.02
CA GLU A 410 -2.34 -17.34 14.10
C GLU A 410 -1.30 -16.34 14.60
N LEU A 411 -1.35 -15.97 15.88
CA LEU A 411 -0.39 -15.05 16.49
C LEU A 411 1.03 -15.63 16.50
N LYS A 412 1.19 -16.93 16.78
CA LYS A 412 2.48 -17.62 16.70
C LYS A 412 3.02 -17.63 15.27
N LYS A 413 2.19 -17.99 14.28
CA LYS A 413 2.59 -17.96 12.86
C LYS A 413 2.99 -16.55 12.42
N LYS A 414 2.22 -15.53 12.80
CA LYS A 414 2.52 -14.12 12.45
C LYS A 414 3.79 -13.61 13.13
N SER A 415 4.01 -13.93 14.41
CA SER A 415 5.25 -13.56 15.11
C SER A 415 6.47 -14.27 14.54
N GLU A 416 6.37 -15.55 14.17
CA GLU A 416 7.45 -16.26 13.46
C GLU A 416 7.76 -15.63 12.10
N ILE A 417 6.75 -15.20 11.34
CA ILE A 417 6.95 -14.46 10.08
C ILE A 417 7.67 -13.14 10.34
N ILE A 418 7.21 -12.34 11.32
CA ILE A 418 7.84 -11.06 11.67
C ILE A 418 9.32 -11.27 12.06
N ILE A 419 9.61 -12.26 12.90
CA ILE A 419 10.99 -12.57 13.32
C ILE A 419 11.82 -12.98 12.10
N LYS A 420 11.32 -13.86 11.24
CA LYS A 420 12.02 -14.30 10.02
C LYS A 420 12.36 -13.12 9.11
N THR A 421 11.39 -12.24 8.85
CA THR A 421 11.58 -11.03 8.03
C THR A 421 12.55 -10.05 8.68
N LEU A 422 12.50 -9.88 10.01
CA LEU A 422 13.47 -9.05 10.73
C LEU A 422 14.88 -9.61 10.62
N THR A 423 15.06 -10.92 10.76
CA THR A 423 16.37 -11.55 10.60
C THR A 423 16.92 -11.44 9.18
N SER A 424 16.08 -11.49 8.13
CA SER A 424 16.55 -11.32 6.76
C SER A 424 17.01 -9.90 6.47
N CYS A 425 16.33 -8.89 7.04
CA CYS A 425 16.67 -7.48 6.81
C CYS A 425 17.65 -6.90 7.85
N LYS A 426 18.10 -7.72 8.81
CA LYS A 426 18.91 -7.28 9.95
C LYS A 426 20.23 -6.66 9.53
N GLU A 427 20.92 -7.27 8.57
CA GLU A 427 22.23 -6.82 8.12
C GLU A 427 22.14 -5.49 7.39
N GLU A 428 21.22 -5.38 6.43
CA GLU A 428 20.97 -4.14 5.68
C GLU A 428 20.54 -2.99 6.61
N PHE A 429 19.70 -3.27 7.60
CA PHE A 429 19.27 -2.27 8.57
C PHE A 429 20.43 -1.82 9.45
N ARG A 430 21.29 -2.73 9.90
CA ARG A 430 22.48 -2.42 10.70
C ARG A 430 23.49 -1.58 9.90
N ILE A 431 23.69 -1.88 8.62
CA ILE A 431 24.56 -1.10 7.73
C ILE A 431 24.07 0.35 7.61
N ARG A 432 22.74 0.57 7.54
CA ARG A 432 22.16 1.91 7.31
C ARG A 432 21.86 2.71 8.58
N LEU A 433 21.52 2.06 9.69
CA LEU A 433 21.09 2.71 10.95
C LEU A 433 22.04 2.45 12.14
N GLY A 434 23.00 1.53 12.01
CA GLY A 434 24.01 1.25 13.04
C GLY A 434 23.52 0.40 14.22
N HIS A 435 22.26 -0.03 14.24
CA HIS A 435 21.71 -0.91 15.27
C HIS A 435 20.74 -1.94 14.69
N ASP A 436 20.26 -2.86 15.53
CA ASP A 436 19.32 -3.91 15.12
C ASP A 436 17.88 -3.36 15.01
N PRO A 437 17.07 -3.85 14.06
CA PRO A 437 15.70 -3.39 13.87
C PRO A 437 14.73 -3.88 14.94
N THR A 438 13.91 -2.97 15.45
CA THR A 438 12.84 -3.24 16.42
C THR A 438 11.46 -3.15 15.74
N PRO A 439 10.55 -4.13 15.92
CA PRO A 439 9.26 -4.17 15.22
C PRO A 439 8.41 -2.90 15.34
N GLU A 440 8.53 -2.20 16.46
CA GLU A 440 7.72 -1.03 16.80
C GLU A 440 8.25 0.28 16.19
N THR A 441 9.57 0.43 16.06
CA THR A 441 10.21 1.69 15.63
C THR A 441 10.81 1.63 14.24
N MET A 442 11.05 0.43 13.69
CA MET A 442 11.65 0.20 12.38
C MET A 442 10.99 1.02 11.26
N LYS A 443 9.66 1.08 11.23
CA LYS A 443 8.94 1.86 10.22
C LYS A 443 9.27 3.35 10.30
N HIS A 444 9.26 3.91 11.51
CA HIS A 444 9.53 5.33 11.73
C HIS A 444 10.98 5.70 11.38
N GLU A 445 11.94 4.84 11.73
CA GLU A 445 13.36 5.03 11.46
C GLU A 445 13.67 4.91 9.96
N ILE A 446 13.05 3.95 9.27
CA ILE A 446 13.13 3.84 7.80
C ILE A 446 12.52 5.08 7.13
N ASP A 447 11.33 5.52 7.56
CA ASP A 447 10.68 6.72 7.01
C ASP A 447 11.54 7.98 7.24
N LEU A 448 12.23 8.08 8.39
CA LEU A 448 13.17 9.16 8.68
C LEU A 448 14.40 9.12 7.77
N LEU A 449 14.98 7.93 7.56
CA LEU A 449 16.08 7.75 6.61
C LEU A 449 15.68 8.13 5.19
N PHE A 450 14.53 7.64 4.72
CA PHE A 450 14.02 8.00 3.40
C PHE A 450 13.85 9.51 3.27
N LYS A 451 13.23 10.17 4.26
CA LYS A 451 13.08 11.64 4.25
C LYS A 451 14.41 12.38 4.26
N ASN A 452 15.41 11.90 5.02
CA ASN A 452 16.72 12.53 5.06
C ASN A 452 17.46 12.35 3.73
N ASN A 453 17.37 11.16 3.13
CA ASN A 453 17.94 10.84 1.83
C ASN A 453 17.27 11.64 0.71
N GLU A 454 15.94 11.75 0.72
CA GLU A 454 15.19 12.60 -0.21
C GLU A 454 15.60 14.07 -0.09
N ARG A 455 15.74 14.61 1.13
CA ARG A 455 16.23 15.98 1.33
C ARG A 455 17.66 16.16 0.80
N ALA A 456 18.54 15.20 1.05
CA ALA A 456 19.91 15.24 0.52
C ALA A 456 19.91 15.22 -1.01
N ILE A 457 19.17 14.30 -1.63
CA ILE A 457 19.00 14.21 -3.09
C ILE A 457 18.43 15.51 -3.66
N SER A 458 17.40 16.09 -3.04
CA SER A 458 16.84 17.38 -3.47
C SER A 458 17.84 18.53 -3.35
N SER A 459 18.65 18.56 -2.28
CA SER A 459 19.72 19.56 -2.15
C SER A 459 20.76 19.40 -3.27
N TYR A 460 21.20 18.17 -3.54
CA TYR A 460 22.18 17.90 -4.61
C TYR A 460 21.62 18.22 -5.99
N LYS A 461 20.36 17.89 -6.28
CA LYS A 461 19.69 18.28 -7.53
C LYS A 461 19.65 19.80 -7.70
N ASN A 462 19.26 20.52 -6.64
CA ASN A 462 19.23 21.98 -6.68
C ASN A 462 20.63 22.59 -6.91
N ASP A 463 21.66 22.03 -6.28
CA ASP A 463 23.03 22.53 -6.47
C ASP A 463 23.61 22.16 -7.83
N ASN A 464 23.27 20.99 -8.39
CA ASN A 464 23.62 20.63 -9.76
C ASN A 464 22.92 21.54 -10.78
N GLU A 465 21.62 21.80 -10.60
CA GLU A 465 20.89 22.74 -11.44
C GLU A 465 21.48 24.16 -11.41
N LYS A 466 21.95 24.63 -10.25
CA LYS A 466 22.64 25.93 -10.16
C LYS A 466 23.94 25.91 -10.98
N LYS A 467 24.76 24.87 -10.82
CA LYS A 467 26.01 24.73 -11.59
C LYS A 467 25.77 24.61 -13.09
N ASP A 468 24.74 23.88 -13.52
CA ASP A 468 24.35 23.74 -14.93
C ASP A 468 23.89 25.08 -15.52
N ARG A 469 23.14 25.88 -14.76
CA ARG A 469 22.74 27.25 -15.16
C ARG A 469 23.95 28.18 -15.24
N GLU A 470 24.88 28.11 -14.29
CA GLU A 470 26.13 28.88 -14.32
C GLU A 470 26.97 28.50 -15.54
N LEU A 471 27.14 27.21 -15.81
CA LEU A 471 27.89 26.69 -16.95
C LEU A 471 27.26 27.11 -18.27
N SER A 472 25.94 26.96 -18.42
CA SER A 472 25.19 27.43 -19.60
C SER A 472 25.36 28.93 -19.84
N SER A 473 25.37 29.75 -18.78
CA SER A 473 25.60 31.20 -18.90
C SER A 473 27.01 31.52 -19.37
N ILE A 474 28.02 30.82 -18.86
CA ILE A 474 29.42 31.00 -19.25
C ILE A 474 29.64 30.54 -20.70
N GLU A 475 29.07 29.39 -21.10
CA GLU A 475 29.13 28.88 -22.47
C GLU A 475 28.45 29.82 -23.47
N ALA A 476 27.31 30.40 -23.11
CA ALA A 476 26.65 31.40 -23.94
C ALA A 476 27.52 32.65 -24.15
N ARG A 477 28.20 33.14 -23.10
CA ARG A 477 29.14 34.27 -23.20
C ARG A 477 30.35 33.92 -24.05
N LEU A 478 30.90 32.71 -23.87
CA LEU A 478 32.02 32.22 -24.67
C LEU A 478 31.65 32.16 -26.16
N SER A 479 30.52 31.56 -26.49
CA SER A 479 30.01 31.45 -27.86
C SER A 479 29.78 32.83 -28.50
N LEU A 480 29.22 33.78 -27.74
CA LEU A 480 29.04 35.16 -28.19
C LEU A 480 30.39 35.84 -28.47
N ALA A 481 31.35 35.74 -27.55
CA ALA A 481 32.68 36.33 -27.70
C ALA A 481 33.46 35.69 -28.88
N GLU A 482 33.38 34.37 -29.07
CA GLU A 482 33.99 33.67 -30.21
C GLU A 482 33.36 34.11 -31.54
N THR A 483 32.03 34.28 -31.58
CA THR A 483 31.32 34.79 -32.77
C THR A 483 31.74 36.23 -33.09
N GLN A 484 31.84 37.10 -32.09
CA GLN A 484 32.30 38.48 -32.25
C GLN A 484 33.76 38.51 -32.74
N LEU A 485 34.64 37.68 -32.17
CA LEU A 485 36.03 37.59 -32.60
C LEU A 485 36.13 37.17 -34.07
N GLN A 486 35.36 36.17 -34.51
CA GLN A 486 35.31 35.75 -35.92
C GLN A 486 34.85 36.88 -36.85
N GLN A 487 33.83 37.64 -36.46
CA GLN A 487 33.37 38.80 -37.23
C GLN A 487 34.44 39.89 -37.32
N LYS A 488 35.15 40.16 -36.21
CA LYS A 488 36.21 41.18 -36.14
C LYS A 488 37.47 40.77 -36.90
N LEU A 489 37.86 39.50 -36.86
CA LEU A 489 38.95 38.94 -37.68
C LEU A 489 38.62 39.01 -39.17
N LYS A 490 37.37 38.72 -39.56
CA LYS A 490 36.92 38.89 -40.93
C LYS A 490 36.95 40.35 -41.36
N GLN A 491 36.45 41.26 -40.52
CA GLN A 491 36.51 42.71 -40.76
C GLN A 491 37.96 43.20 -40.91
N GLN A 492 38.88 42.72 -40.05
CA GLN A 492 40.30 43.03 -40.13
C GLN A 492 40.91 42.54 -41.45
N LYS A 493 40.59 41.32 -41.87
CA LYS A 493 41.06 40.77 -43.15
C LYS A 493 40.53 41.55 -44.35
N ASP A 494 39.24 41.86 -44.37
CA ASP A 494 38.61 42.60 -45.47
C ASP A 494 39.15 44.04 -45.60
N ILE A 495 39.38 44.71 -44.47
CA ILE A 495 40.01 46.04 -44.44
C ILE A 495 41.50 45.94 -44.82
N GLY A 496 42.21 44.92 -44.32
CA GLY A 496 43.62 44.69 -44.63
C GLY A 496 43.86 44.46 -46.12
N VAL A 497 42.99 43.71 -46.81
CA VAL A 497 43.08 43.49 -48.26
C VAL A 497 42.90 44.81 -49.03
N LYS A 498 41.95 45.67 -48.62
CA LYS A 498 41.72 46.98 -49.27
C LYS A 498 42.90 47.92 -49.11
N ILE A 499 43.52 47.93 -47.93
CA ILE A 499 44.71 48.75 -47.65
C ILE A 499 45.92 48.21 -48.42
N ALA A 500 46.15 46.90 -48.42
CA ALA A 500 47.28 46.28 -49.11
C ALA A 500 47.21 46.50 -50.63
N ALA A 501 46.01 46.57 -51.22
CA ALA A 501 45.82 46.87 -52.64
C ALA A 501 46.33 48.27 -53.05
N GLU A 502 46.32 49.23 -52.13
CA GLU A 502 46.65 50.64 -52.42
C GLU A 502 48.00 51.07 -51.82
N CYS A 503 48.45 50.45 -50.72
CA CYS A 503 49.70 50.80 -50.01
C CYS A 503 50.82 49.75 -50.16
N GLY A 504 50.51 48.54 -50.63
CA GLY A 504 51.44 47.41 -50.58
C GLY A 504 51.83 47.05 -49.14
N ASP A 505 53.12 46.78 -48.91
CA ASP A 505 53.70 46.47 -47.58
C ASP A 505 54.15 47.71 -46.77
N ARG A 506 53.91 48.92 -47.28
CA ARG A 506 54.35 50.17 -46.62
C ARG A 506 53.28 50.73 -45.68
N ASP A 507 53.74 51.37 -44.60
CA ASP A 507 52.87 51.99 -43.59
C ASP A 507 52.18 53.24 -44.18
N LEU A 508 50.84 53.32 -44.10
CA LEU A 508 50.05 54.39 -44.73
C LEU A 508 50.50 55.81 -44.30
N PRO A 509 50.76 56.09 -43.01
CA PRO A 509 51.23 57.41 -42.58
C PRO A 509 52.60 57.77 -43.14
N ALA A 510 53.51 56.79 -43.29
CA ALA A 510 54.84 57.02 -43.85
C ALA A 510 54.77 57.32 -45.35
N LEU A 511 53.94 56.57 -46.09
CA LEU A 511 53.73 56.79 -47.53
C LEU A 511 53.04 58.12 -47.83
N LEU A 512 52.05 58.52 -47.00
CA LEU A 512 51.42 59.84 -47.09
C LEU A 512 52.43 60.97 -46.86
N SER A 513 53.30 60.85 -45.86
CA SER A 513 54.37 61.83 -45.59
C SER A 513 55.34 61.94 -46.77
N GLU A 514 55.76 60.80 -47.34
CA GLU A 514 56.66 60.75 -48.51
C GLU A 514 56.04 61.44 -49.74
N ILE A 515 54.74 61.21 -50.02
CA ILE A 515 54.04 61.85 -51.14
C ILE A 515 53.82 63.35 -50.88
N GLU A 516 53.54 63.74 -49.64
CA GLU A 516 53.36 65.15 -49.26
C GLU A 516 54.69 65.92 -49.37
N GLU A 517 55.82 65.34 -48.95
CA GLU A 517 57.16 65.92 -49.13
C GLU A 517 57.51 66.07 -50.62
N ASN A 518 57.32 65.01 -51.42
CA ASN A 518 57.56 65.06 -52.86
C ASN A 518 56.66 66.11 -53.56
N LEU A 519 55.41 66.27 -53.13
CA LEU A 519 54.51 67.30 -53.65
C LEU A 519 55.01 68.71 -53.36
N VAL A 520 55.56 68.95 -52.17
CA VAL A 520 56.19 70.23 -51.83
C VAL A 520 57.40 70.47 -52.72
N ASP A 521 58.29 69.49 -52.86
CA ASP A 521 59.49 69.60 -53.68
C ASP A 521 59.16 69.87 -55.16
N PHE A 522 58.20 69.16 -55.74
CA PHE A 522 57.78 69.38 -57.13
C PHE A 522 57.08 70.73 -57.33
N ARG A 523 56.29 71.19 -56.35
CA ARG A 523 55.66 72.53 -56.39
C ARG A 523 56.71 73.63 -56.29
N ASP A 524 57.73 73.47 -55.46
CA ASP A 524 58.84 74.42 -55.33
C ASP A 524 59.67 74.45 -56.62
N GLN A 525 59.97 73.30 -57.22
CA GLN A 525 60.64 73.22 -58.53
C GLN A 525 59.80 73.87 -59.65
N TYR A 526 58.49 73.63 -59.66
CA TYR A 526 57.56 74.29 -60.58
C TYR A 526 57.56 75.81 -60.38
N SER A 527 57.47 76.29 -59.14
CA SER A 527 57.51 77.72 -58.80
C SER A 527 58.83 78.38 -59.19
N ASN A 528 59.96 77.69 -59.00
CA ASN A 528 61.28 78.18 -59.41
C ASN A 528 61.40 78.30 -60.93
N ILE A 529 60.87 77.35 -61.69
CA ILE A 529 60.88 77.36 -63.16
C ILE A 529 59.89 78.40 -63.72
N ASP A 530 58.71 78.52 -63.11
CA ASP A 530 57.71 79.53 -63.47
C ASP A 530 58.19 80.96 -63.17
N GLY A 531 58.69 81.18 -61.95
CA GLY A 531 59.29 82.44 -61.53
C GLY A 531 60.52 82.80 -62.35
N GLY A 532 61.40 81.82 -62.62
CA GLY A 532 62.56 81.98 -63.49
C GLY A 532 62.16 82.37 -64.91
N GLY A 533 61.21 81.66 -65.51
CA GLY A 533 60.68 81.97 -66.85
C GLY A 533 60.11 83.38 -66.94
N SER A 534 59.27 83.77 -65.98
CA SER A 534 58.69 85.12 -65.93
C SER A 534 59.74 86.22 -65.73
N LEU A 535 60.77 85.96 -64.91
CA LEU A 535 61.90 86.87 -64.72
C LEU A 535 62.71 87.06 -66.01
N TYR A 536 63.04 85.97 -66.70
CA TYR A 536 63.78 86.03 -67.97
C TYR A 536 62.99 86.76 -69.05
N GLU A 537 61.68 86.51 -69.18
CA GLU A 537 60.81 87.25 -70.10
C GLU A 537 60.75 88.75 -69.77
N LYS A 538 60.63 89.10 -68.47
CA LYS A 538 60.63 90.51 -68.03
C LYS A 538 61.98 91.20 -68.26
N PHE A 539 63.10 90.51 -68.03
CA PHE A 539 64.43 91.06 -68.32
C PHE A 539 64.66 91.30 -69.81
N MET A 540 64.16 90.40 -70.66
CA MET A 540 64.19 90.59 -72.12
C MET A 540 63.36 91.78 -72.56
N LYS A 541 62.13 91.92 -72.02
CA LYS A 541 61.25 93.06 -72.33
C LYS A 541 61.85 94.38 -71.88
N LYS A 542 62.35 94.45 -70.64
CA LYS A 542 62.95 95.66 -70.06
C LYS A 542 64.24 96.08 -70.79
N SER A 543 65.08 95.13 -71.19
CA SER A 543 66.30 95.44 -71.95
C SER A 543 66.01 95.96 -73.36
N LYS A 544 64.91 95.51 -73.98
CA LYS A 544 64.44 95.96 -75.29
C LYS A 544 63.82 97.36 -75.22
N ASP A 545 63.05 97.66 -74.18
CA ASP A 545 62.34 98.93 -74.03
C ASP A 545 63.29 100.06 -73.57
N GLU A 546 64.15 99.80 -72.58
CA GLU A 546 64.97 100.85 -71.93
C GLU A 546 66.38 101.04 -72.54
N HIS A 547 66.77 100.22 -73.53
CA HIS A 547 68.11 100.26 -74.16
C HIS A 547 69.27 100.18 -73.14
N LYS A 548 69.05 99.43 -72.06
CA LYS A 548 69.99 99.18 -70.96
C LYS A 548 69.92 97.73 -70.53
N CYS A 549 71.00 97.18 -69.99
CA CYS A 549 70.97 95.83 -69.42
C CYS A 549 70.06 95.77 -68.19
N ALA A 550 69.06 94.87 -68.18
CA ALA A 550 68.12 94.73 -67.06
C ALA A 550 68.74 94.26 -65.72
N LEU A 551 69.99 93.78 -65.71
CA LEU A 551 70.69 93.30 -64.51
C LEU A 551 71.68 94.31 -63.95
N CYS A 552 72.52 94.92 -64.79
CA CYS A 552 73.57 95.85 -64.36
C CYS A 552 73.31 97.32 -64.72
N ALA A 553 72.15 97.62 -65.32
CA ALA A 553 71.71 98.95 -65.73
C ALA A 553 72.64 99.71 -66.71
N ARG A 554 73.63 99.03 -67.30
CA ARG A 554 74.55 99.60 -68.30
C ARG A 554 73.81 99.92 -69.58
N SER A 555 73.92 101.16 -70.06
CA SER A 555 73.38 101.61 -71.35
C SER A 555 74.14 101.02 -72.53
N PHE A 556 73.41 100.60 -73.56
CA PHE A 556 74.01 100.18 -74.84
C PHE A 556 74.28 101.43 -75.68
N GLY A 557 75.55 101.68 -76.01
CA GLY A 557 75.96 102.95 -76.61
C GLY A 557 75.67 103.06 -78.10
N LYS A 558 75.45 101.92 -78.78
CA LYS A 558 75.13 101.82 -80.21
C LYS A 558 74.01 100.81 -80.45
N GLN A 559 73.18 101.05 -81.46
CA GLN A 559 72.08 100.13 -81.86
C GLN A 559 72.62 98.71 -82.16
N ASP A 560 73.81 98.62 -82.77
CA ASP A 560 74.48 97.34 -83.06
C ASP A 560 74.87 96.58 -81.78
N GLU A 561 75.27 97.26 -80.70
CA GLU A 561 75.59 96.63 -79.42
C GLU A 561 74.34 96.06 -78.74
N LEU A 562 73.21 96.78 -78.86
CA LEU A 562 71.92 96.29 -78.40
C LEU A 562 71.45 95.10 -79.24
N GLU A 563 71.59 95.12 -80.56
CA GLU A 563 71.22 93.99 -81.42
C GLU A 563 72.11 92.77 -81.20
N ILE A 564 73.42 92.95 -80.98
CA ILE A 564 74.33 91.86 -80.63
C ILE A 564 73.99 91.29 -79.25
N PHE A 565 73.68 92.14 -78.27
CA PHE A 565 73.25 91.70 -76.94
C PHE A 565 71.89 91.01 -77.00
N ILE A 566 70.89 91.57 -77.67
CA ILE A 566 69.59 90.95 -77.86
C ILE A 566 69.74 89.65 -78.62
N ASN A 567 70.54 89.57 -79.69
CA ASN A 567 70.74 88.31 -80.41
C ASN A 567 71.47 87.28 -79.56
N LYS A 568 72.54 87.63 -78.83
CA LYS A 568 73.23 86.69 -77.91
C LYS A 568 72.34 86.28 -76.74
N ALA A 569 71.68 87.23 -76.07
CA ALA A 569 70.79 86.98 -74.96
C ALA A 569 69.57 86.19 -75.43
N THR A 570 68.99 86.50 -76.58
CA THR A 570 67.90 85.72 -77.17
C THR A 570 68.39 84.33 -77.57
N THR A 571 69.61 84.13 -78.09
CA THR A 571 70.07 82.77 -78.44
C THR A 571 70.38 81.92 -77.21
N LEU A 572 70.99 82.51 -76.17
CA LEU A 572 71.30 81.83 -74.91
C LEU A 572 70.05 81.59 -74.05
N LEU A 573 69.14 82.57 -73.99
CA LEU A 573 67.90 82.47 -73.22
C LEU A 573 66.80 81.73 -73.99
N ARG A 574 66.72 81.76 -75.32
CA ARG A 574 65.75 80.94 -76.10
C ARG A 574 65.97 79.45 -75.85
N ASN A 575 67.23 78.99 -75.76
CA ASN A 575 67.52 77.60 -75.38
C ASN A 575 67.04 77.22 -73.96
N LEU A 576 66.88 78.19 -73.05
CA LEU A 576 66.35 78.00 -71.71
C LEU A 576 64.82 78.18 -71.69
N ILE A 577 64.30 79.22 -72.34
CA ILE A 577 62.89 79.57 -72.46
C ILE A 577 62.11 78.51 -73.25
N ASP A 578 62.68 77.93 -74.32
CA ASP A 578 62.00 76.88 -75.10
C ASP A 578 61.89 75.56 -74.31
N LYS A 579 62.76 75.34 -73.31
CA LYS A 579 62.72 74.17 -72.43
C LYS A 579 61.77 74.35 -71.23
N ILE A 580 61.47 75.60 -70.85
CA ILE A 580 60.62 75.91 -69.69
C ILE A 580 59.18 75.37 -69.85
N PRO A 581 58.46 75.54 -70.99
CA PRO A 581 57.13 74.98 -71.17
C PRO A 581 57.10 73.44 -71.07
N GLY A 582 58.11 72.77 -71.63
CA GLY A 582 58.23 71.31 -71.54
C GLY A 582 58.48 70.82 -70.12
N GLN A 583 59.36 71.50 -69.37
CA GLN A 583 59.60 71.19 -67.96
C GLN A 583 58.38 71.50 -67.09
N LYS A 584 57.69 72.63 -67.31
CA LYS A 584 56.44 72.95 -66.62
C LYS A 584 55.38 71.87 -66.82
N LEU A 585 55.19 71.41 -68.05
CA LEU A 585 54.21 70.37 -68.34
C LEU A 585 54.56 69.06 -67.61
N GLN A 586 55.84 68.69 -67.55
CA GLN A 586 56.30 67.52 -66.80
C GLN A 586 56.05 67.68 -65.29
N PHE A 587 56.37 68.83 -64.71
CA PHE A 587 56.12 69.09 -63.30
C PHE A 587 54.63 69.14 -62.97
N GLU A 588 53.79 69.74 -63.83
CA GLU A 588 52.33 69.71 -63.67
C GLU A 588 51.76 68.30 -63.75
N GLN A 589 52.27 67.46 -64.66
CA GLN A 589 51.86 66.05 -64.75
C GLN A 589 52.24 65.29 -63.48
N ASN A 590 53.49 65.42 -63.01
CA ASN A 590 53.95 64.78 -61.78
C ASN A 590 53.16 65.25 -60.54
N ILE A 591 52.87 66.55 -60.43
CA ILE A 591 52.04 67.10 -59.34
C ILE A 591 50.63 66.51 -59.38
N ARG A 592 49.99 66.44 -60.56
CA ARG A 592 48.64 65.85 -60.70
C ARG A 592 48.63 64.36 -60.34
N GLU A 593 49.64 63.61 -60.76
CA GLU A 593 49.76 62.19 -60.45
C GLU A 593 49.93 61.96 -58.93
N LEU A 594 50.79 62.74 -58.28
CA LEU A 594 51.00 62.67 -56.83
C LEU A 594 49.78 63.17 -56.04
N GLU A 595 49.06 64.18 -56.51
CA GLU A 595 47.79 64.64 -55.89
C GLU A 595 46.72 63.55 -55.97
N GLN A 596 46.57 62.87 -57.11
CA GLN A 596 45.66 61.74 -57.24
C GLN A 596 46.04 60.58 -56.32
N GLN A 597 47.34 60.29 -56.16
CA GLN A 597 47.80 59.26 -55.22
C GLN A 597 47.52 59.66 -53.77
N ARG A 598 47.80 60.91 -53.38
CA ARG A 598 47.48 61.43 -52.04
C ARG A 598 46.00 61.31 -51.70
N ASP A 599 45.12 61.70 -52.62
CA ASP A 599 43.68 61.71 -52.37
C ASP A 599 43.12 60.28 -52.24
N LYS A 600 43.64 59.32 -53.00
CA LYS A 600 43.33 57.89 -52.83
C LYS A 600 43.77 57.37 -51.47
N LEU A 601 44.99 57.71 -51.02
CA LEU A 601 45.51 57.29 -49.72
C LEU A 601 44.74 57.93 -48.55
N ARG A 602 44.38 59.21 -48.65
CA ARG A 602 43.54 59.90 -47.65
C ARG A 602 42.13 59.29 -47.55
N ALA A 603 41.55 58.82 -48.65
CA ALA A 603 40.25 58.14 -48.62
C ALA A 603 40.27 56.84 -47.79
N ILE A 604 41.44 56.21 -47.63
CA ILE A 604 41.62 54.94 -46.92
C ILE A 604 42.02 55.16 -45.45
N GLN A 605 42.38 56.39 -45.06
CA GLN A 605 42.86 56.73 -43.71
C GLN A 605 41.88 56.32 -42.60
N SER A 606 40.57 56.52 -42.78
CA SER A 606 39.55 56.08 -41.81
C SER A 606 39.51 54.55 -41.63
N GLN A 607 39.79 53.80 -42.70
CA GLN A 607 39.87 52.34 -42.67
C GLN A 607 41.16 51.88 -41.99
N TRP A 608 42.26 52.61 -42.18
CA TRP A 608 43.52 52.38 -41.48
C TRP A 608 43.39 52.57 -39.96
N ASP A 609 42.78 53.66 -39.52
CA ASP A 609 42.53 53.88 -38.09
C ASP A 609 41.66 52.78 -37.49
N THR A 610 40.66 52.32 -38.25
CA THR A 610 39.83 51.17 -37.87
C THR A 610 40.64 49.87 -37.78
N LEU A 611 41.57 49.63 -38.73
CA LEU A 611 42.45 48.46 -38.69
C LEU A 611 43.37 48.49 -37.47
N VAL A 612 43.94 49.64 -37.15
CA VAL A 612 44.80 49.83 -35.97
C VAL A 612 44.01 49.57 -34.69
N ARG A 613 42.77 50.09 -34.60
CA ARG A 613 41.89 49.86 -33.45
C ARG A 613 41.52 48.39 -33.29
N LEU A 614 41.16 47.71 -34.38
CA LEU A 614 40.87 46.28 -34.39
C LEU A 614 42.07 45.46 -33.92
N LYS A 615 43.27 45.77 -34.43
CA LYS A 615 44.49 45.01 -34.15
C LYS A 615 45.06 45.25 -32.74
N LYS A 616 44.98 46.47 -32.22
CA LYS A 616 45.58 46.84 -30.93
C LYS A 616 44.66 46.66 -29.72
N PHE A 617 43.33 46.78 -29.90
CA PHE A 617 42.39 46.79 -28.79
C PHE A 617 41.31 45.72 -28.93
N GLU A 618 40.44 45.81 -29.95
CA GLU A 618 39.21 45.01 -30.00
C GLU A 618 39.47 43.49 -30.08
N ILE A 619 40.43 43.04 -30.91
CA ILE A 619 40.77 41.62 -31.04
C ILE A 619 41.46 41.08 -29.77
N PRO A 620 42.52 41.72 -29.24
CA PRO A 620 43.14 41.28 -27.98
C PRO A 620 42.20 41.23 -26.77
N GLU A 621 41.27 42.19 -26.66
CA GLU A 621 40.27 42.20 -25.58
C GLU A 621 39.33 40.99 -25.66
N LEU A 622 38.82 40.68 -26.86
CA LEU A 622 37.97 39.50 -27.09
C LEU A 622 38.73 38.19 -26.86
N GLU A 623 39.99 38.10 -27.27
CA GLU A 623 40.85 36.94 -26.99
C GLU A 623 41.08 36.73 -25.49
N HIS A 624 41.29 37.81 -24.74
CA HIS A 624 41.42 37.76 -23.29
C HIS A 624 40.10 37.30 -22.62
N GLU A 625 38.97 37.85 -23.04
CA GLU A 625 37.65 37.46 -22.53
C GLU A 625 37.38 35.96 -22.78
N ILE A 626 37.67 35.46 -23.99
CA ILE A 626 37.55 34.04 -24.34
C ILE A 626 38.42 33.17 -23.42
N GLN A 627 39.67 33.56 -23.16
CA GLN A 627 40.54 32.82 -22.24
C GLN A 627 39.99 32.82 -20.81
N GLU A 628 39.44 33.94 -20.35
CA GLU A 628 38.86 34.04 -19.02
C GLU A 628 37.62 33.14 -18.87
N GLN A 629 36.72 33.13 -19.86
CA GLN A 629 35.57 32.23 -19.84
C GLN A 629 35.98 30.76 -19.91
N LYS A 630 36.99 30.40 -20.72
CA LYS A 630 37.53 29.02 -20.78
C LYS A 630 38.09 28.55 -19.43
N LYS A 631 38.80 29.43 -18.70
CA LYS A 631 39.25 29.14 -17.33
C LYS A 631 38.09 28.94 -16.35
N LYS A 632 37.04 29.76 -16.46
CA LYS A 632 35.83 29.63 -15.63
C LYS A 632 35.13 28.29 -15.88
N ILE A 633 35.02 27.84 -17.13
CA ILE A 633 34.47 26.52 -17.48
C ILE A 633 35.28 25.40 -16.81
N GLN A 634 36.61 25.41 -16.92
CA GLN A 634 37.46 24.41 -16.27
C GLN A 634 37.31 24.39 -14.74
N MET A 635 37.17 25.56 -14.10
CA MET A 635 36.97 25.66 -12.66
C MET A 635 35.61 25.10 -12.22
N VAL A 636 34.55 25.33 -13.00
CA VAL A 636 33.21 24.79 -12.70
C VAL A 636 33.17 23.28 -12.95
N ALA A 637 33.82 22.79 -14.01
CA ALA A 637 33.93 21.36 -14.32
C ALA A 637 34.68 20.58 -13.23
N SER A 638 35.85 21.05 -12.80
CA SER A 638 36.62 20.42 -11.70
C SER A 638 35.84 20.39 -10.38
N LYS A 639 35.13 21.47 -10.03
CA LYS A 639 34.23 21.50 -8.87
C LYS A 639 33.00 20.60 -9.01
N SER A 640 32.63 20.18 -10.21
CA SER A 640 31.55 19.21 -10.44
C SER A 640 32.05 17.78 -10.23
N GLU A 641 33.27 17.49 -10.71
CA GLU A 641 33.92 16.19 -10.55
C GLU A 641 34.29 15.89 -9.09
N GLU A 642 34.77 16.87 -8.32
CA GLU A 642 35.09 16.70 -6.89
C GLU A 642 33.86 16.38 -6.02
N VAL A 643 32.70 16.96 -6.34
CA VAL A 643 31.44 16.66 -5.65
C VAL A 643 31.01 15.23 -5.97
N ASN A 644 31.04 14.82 -7.24
CA ASN A 644 30.70 13.44 -7.61
C ASN A 644 31.66 12.40 -7.00
N ALA A 645 32.97 12.67 -6.93
CA ALA A 645 33.95 11.72 -6.41
C ALA A 645 33.89 11.57 -4.87
N SER A 646 33.75 12.68 -4.14
CA SER A 646 33.62 12.64 -2.67
C SER A 646 32.29 12.03 -2.20
N ASP A 647 31.23 12.14 -3.01
CA ASP A 647 29.90 11.66 -2.65
C ASP A 647 29.64 10.20 -3.04
N ILE A 648 30.28 9.66 -4.09
CA ILE A 648 30.27 8.21 -4.37
C ILE A 648 30.91 7.45 -3.20
N LEU A 649 31.97 7.99 -2.58
CA LEU A 649 32.62 7.40 -1.41
C LEU A 649 31.77 7.45 -0.13
N ARG A 650 30.78 8.35 -0.06
CA ARG A 650 29.89 8.49 1.11
C ARG A 650 28.69 7.56 1.07
N TRP A 651 28.31 7.08 -0.12
CA TRP A 651 27.14 6.22 -0.35
C TRP A 651 27.49 4.81 -0.83
N GLY A 652 28.67 4.64 -1.41
CA GLY A 652 29.30 3.37 -1.76
C GLY A 652 30.35 2.98 -0.73
N GLY A 653 29.94 2.82 0.52
CA GLY A 653 30.64 1.88 1.41
C GLY A 653 30.15 0.49 1.05
N GLU A 654 31.05 -0.31 0.46
CA GLU A 654 31.00 -1.75 0.11
C GLU A 654 29.68 -2.51 0.30
#